data_AF-A0A975ZLJ5-F1
#
_entry.id   AF-A0A975ZLJ5-F1
#
_cell.length_a   1.000
_cell.length_b   1.000
_cell.length_c   1.000
_cell.angle_alpha   90.00
_cell.angle_beta   90.00
_cell.angle_gamma   90.00
#
_symmetry.space_group_name_H-M   'P 1'
#
loop_
_entity.id
_entity.type
_entity.pdbx_description
1 polymer ?
#
loop_
_entity_poly.entity_id
_entity_poly.type
_entity_poly.pdbx_seq_one_letter_code
_entity_poly.pdbx_strand_id
1 'polypeptide(L)'
;MPAAMAAPLARVRRRTLRLCETARRLTPAAQRARTDECLAAVLGTERLDAEDAFGRSALNSDGTPLQLCLTARPGSQALRYLGDPCAQLSGAARIDAARQAMGAAMRTAGAEGLRPAAEALLARVLPQDRATQDTFRDGALWLGLAAERPGLALYVEAARADWDIAGAWLADLLPDAGPAHQAIAGLRPHCAPASFGLEGLDAGKGRAKIYFRLTAPQDVHALGLAPLASPEMLDVLAIAMAGRGVDLDGLVMSMGFDLATGALVDCKADLCGHCLDHTPEDWQRIVTACCARLEIPPVDVAPLLDGGETRIAFLGCGVSAERAARLNLYLQPSPDARPNAPESLRAAAEDAVAYLLALQQEDGHWQDYELPVGASDQWITGYLGMSLAEAADRLHLPAARAAAERAADWLCRDRPYAAGWGYNASTGPDSDSTAMVLTLLHRLDRPCAEADTGFLAARWPEGASGISTYDGSDAWAQAHWDVTPYAYAALPAAARAARADGFRRGLADNLQPDGTWRAYWWRSPLYGTLLTREVLDALGEPPPEALPRRLSLGAETTLDLACAVGVAHLHGTEAEDLAGALAALLRRQLPDGGFPGGADLRVTDQACTAPWDAPDGQYFTDIAGSFTTATALRVLARLWQDRAGAAASAGVAA
;
A
#
# COMPACT_ATOMS: atom_id res chain seq x y z
N MET A 1 -6.08 17.45 -16.86
CA MET A 1 -6.19 16.18 -16.13
C MET A 1 -7.53 15.51 -16.43
N PRO A 2 -7.60 14.18 -16.58
CA PRO A 2 -8.88 13.47 -16.68
C PRO A 2 -9.71 13.69 -15.42
N ALA A 3 -11.04 13.79 -15.54
CA ALA A 3 -11.96 14.03 -14.42
C ALA A 3 -11.83 13.01 -13.28
N ALA A 4 -11.38 11.78 -13.57
CA ALA A 4 -11.14 10.72 -12.59
C ALA A 4 -9.96 10.99 -11.65
N MET A 5 -8.94 11.74 -12.09
CA MET A 5 -7.80 12.10 -11.23
C MET A 5 -8.08 13.35 -10.37
N ALA A 6 -9.15 14.10 -10.65
CA ALA A 6 -9.46 15.35 -9.95
C ALA A 6 -10.04 15.13 -8.53
N ALA A 7 -10.81 14.06 -8.32
CA ALA A 7 -11.47 13.81 -7.04
C ALA A 7 -10.51 13.37 -5.91
N PRO A 8 -9.54 12.46 -6.13
CA PRO A 8 -8.53 12.13 -5.13
C PRO A 8 -7.68 13.35 -4.72
N LEU A 9 -7.26 14.18 -5.69
CA LEU A 9 -6.47 15.38 -5.42
C LEU A 9 -7.27 16.45 -4.65
N ALA A 10 -8.56 16.62 -4.94
CA ALA A 10 -9.42 17.52 -4.18
C ALA A 10 -9.53 17.11 -2.69
N ARG A 11 -9.54 15.80 -2.41
CA ARG A 11 -9.55 15.25 -1.04
C ARG A 11 -8.23 15.53 -0.33
N VAL A 12 -7.11 15.24 -0.97
CA VAL A 12 -5.75 15.52 -0.45
C VAL A 12 -5.59 17.01 -0.13
N ARG A 13 -6.03 17.89 -1.03
CA ARG A 13 -6.01 19.34 -0.81
C ARG A 13 -6.81 19.74 0.44
N ARG A 14 -8.07 19.28 0.55
CA ARG A 14 -8.92 19.58 1.71
C ARG A 14 -8.25 19.17 3.03
N ARG A 15 -7.68 17.97 3.07
CA ARG A 15 -6.98 17.42 4.23
C ARG A 15 -5.71 18.20 4.59
N THR A 16 -4.95 18.62 3.58
CA THR A 16 -3.75 19.45 3.76
C THR A 16 -4.12 20.80 4.37
N LEU A 17 -5.13 21.47 3.83
CA LEU A 17 -5.61 22.77 4.34
C LEU A 17 -6.11 22.68 5.80
N ARG A 18 -6.79 21.59 6.14
CA ARG A 18 -7.23 21.31 7.52
C ARG A 18 -6.05 21.17 8.49
N LEU A 19 -4.95 20.53 8.08
CA LEU A 19 -3.75 20.48 8.90
C LEU A 19 -3.06 21.85 9.02
N CYS A 20 -3.05 22.66 7.95
CA CYS A 20 -2.57 24.05 8.05
C CYS A 20 -3.40 24.86 9.08
N GLU A 21 -4.72 24.69 9.11
CA GLU A 21 -5.59 25.32 10.09
C GLU A 21 -5.33 24.81 11.52
N THR A 22 -5.16 23.49 11.67
CA THR A 22 -4.78 22.88 12.95
C THR A 22 -3.45 23.44 13.46
N ALA A 23 -2.45 23.58 12.59
CA ALA A 23 -1.16 24.19 12.93
C ALA A 23 -1.35 25.63 13.47
N ARG A 24 -2.14 26.47 12.79
CA ARG A 24 -2.43 27.85 13.23
C ARG A 24 -3.17 27.90 14.57
N ARG A 25 -4.06 26.94 14.83
CA ARG A 25 -4.79 26.85 16.09
C ARG A 25 -3.87 26.46 17.24
N LEU A 26 -2.98 25.50 17.02
CA LEU A 26 -2.04 25.00 18.02
C LEU A 26 -0.87 25.96 18.30
N THR A 27 -0.54 26.84 17.34
CA THR A 27 0.53 27.83 17.53
C THR A 27 0.01 29.15 18.16
N PRO A 28 0.76 29.75 19.12
CA PRO A 28 0.44 31.08 19.65
C PRO A 28 0.24 32.14 18.56
N ALA A 29 -0.71 33.07 18.80
CA ALA A 29 -1.09 34.10 17.82
C ALA A 29 0.11 34.91 17.29
N ALA A 30 1.08 35.24 18.15
CA ALA A 30 2.28 35.99 17.79
C ALA A 30 3.22 35.25 16.81
N GLN A 31 3.08 33.93 16.68
CA GLN A 31 3.92 33.08 15.84
C GLN A 31 3.21 32.63 14.55
N ARG A 32 1.92 32.96 14.35
CA ARG A 32 1.13 32.47 13.20
C ARG A 32 1.69 32.88 11.84
N ALA A 33 2.18 34.11 11.71
CA ALA A 33 2.82 34.55 10.47
C ALA A 33 4.04 33.66 10.14
N ARG A 34 4.83 33.35 11.16
CA ARG A 34 5.99 32.46 11.04
C ARG A 34 5.59 31.02 10.76
N THR A 35 4.48 30.54 11.35
CA THR A 35 3.87 29.25 11.00
C THR A 35 3.52 29.17 9.54
N ASP A 36 2.86 30.19 8.98
CA ASP A 36 2.50 30.21 7.56
C ASP A 36 3.74 30.20 6.66
N GLU A 37 4.80 30.94 7.00
CA GLU A 37 6.09 30.89 6.29
C GLU A 37 6.72 29.49 6.32
N CYS A 38 6.73 28.84 7.49
CA CYS A 38 7.28 27.49 7.62
C CYS A 38 6.44 26.45 6.87
N LEU A 39 5.10 26.53 6.94
CA LEU A 39 4.18 25.66 6.20
C LEU A 39 4.37 25.81 4.70
N ALA A 40 4.41 27.06 4.20
CA ALA A 40 4.67 27.38 2.80
C ALA A 40 6.01 26.78 2.34
N ALA A 41 7.07 26.91 3.16
CA ALA A 41 8.38 26.37 2.86
C ALA A 41 8.44 24.84 2.81
N VAL A 42 7.79 24.13 3.74
CA VAL A 42 7.78 22.65 3.73
C VAL A 42 6.86 22.06 2.66
N LEU A 43 5.89 22.84 2.18
CA LEU A 43 4.98 22.47 1.08
C LEU A 43 5.45 23.00 -0.28
N GLY A 44 6.56 23.75 -0.33
CA GLY A 44 7.13 24.28 -1.57
C GLY A 44 6.19 25.21 -2.34
N THR A 45 5.31 25.93 -1.64
CA THR A 45 4.33 26.85 -2.25
C THR A 45 4.55 28.28 -1.74
N GLU A 46 4.25 29.28 -2.56
CA GLU A 46 4.19 30.68 -2.12
C GLU A 46 2.91 30.98 -1.33
N ARG A 47 1.85 30.21 -1.61
CA ARG A 47 0.51 30.43 -1.07
C ARG A 47 -0.15 29.11 -0.70
N LEU A 48 -0.58 29.00 0.56
CA LEU A 48 -1.24 27.81 1.08
C LEU A 48 -2.63 27.57 0.48
N ASP A 49 -3.24 28.56 -0.16
CA ASP A 49 -4.58 28.45 -0.76
C ASP A 49 -4.57 28.17 -2.28
N ALA A 50 -3.40 28.13 -2.92
CA ALA A 50 -3.30 27.91 -4.36
C ALA A 50 -3.91 26.56 -4.79
N GLU A 51 -4.58 26.54 -5.94
CA GLU A 51 -5.29 25.35 -6.44
C GLU A 51 -4.34 24.22 -6.83
N ASP A 52 -3.18 24.56 -7.40
CA ASP A 52 -2.19 23.59 -7.89
C ASP A 52 -1.11 23.22 -6.84
N ALA A 53 -1.23 23.70 -5.60
CA ALA A 53 -0.17 23.59 -4.60
C ALA A 53 -0.02 22.19 -3.98
N PHE A 54 -0.97 21.28 -4.20
CA PHE A 54 -1.01 20.02 -3.47
C PHE A 54 -1.19 18.83 -4.40
N GLY A 55 -0.23 17.91 -4.37
CA GLY A 55 -0.36 16.57 -4.94
C GLY A 55 -0.18 15.49 -3.87
N ARG A 56 0.06 14.25 -4.30
CA ARG A 56 0.15 13.09 -3.41
C ARG A 56 1.56 12.95 -2.82
N SER A 57 1.60 12.53 -1.57
CA SER A 57 2.83 12.24 -0.85
C SER A 57 2.74 10.95 -0.04
N ALA A 58 3.80 10.16 -0.05
CA ALA A 58 4.03 9.01 0.80
C ALA A 58 4.40 9.39 2.25
N LEU A 59 4.51 10.70 2.57
CA LEU A 59 4.68 11.18 3.95
C LEU A 59 3.58 10.68 4.89
N ASN A 60 2.35 10.62 4.39
CA ASN A 60 1.22 10.02 5.09
C ASN A 60 0.61 8.93 4.22
N SER A 61 0.06 7.89 4.85
CA SER A 61 -0.58 6.77 4.14
C SER A 61 -1.79 7.19 3.29
N ASP A 62 -2.32 8.38 3.54
CA ASP A 62 -3.52 8.89 2.88
C ASP A 62 -3.22 9.89 1.74
N GLY A 63 -1.95 10.00 1.36
CA GLY A 63 -1.49 10.90 0.29
C GLY A 63 -1.27 12.35 0.72
N THR A 64 -1.59 12.73 1.96
CA THR A 64 -1.47 14.12 2.41
C THR A 64 0.00 14.54 2.50
N PRO A 65 0.42 15.65 1.85
CA PRO A 65 1.81 16.13 1.86
C PRO A 65 2.22 16.92 3.11
N LEU A 66 1.44 16.87 4.19
CA LEU A 66 1.71 17.57 5.45
C LEU A 66 1.43 16.66 6.63
N GLN A 67 2.31 16.69 7.63
CA GLN A 67 2.14 16.04 8.93
C GLN A 67 2.61 16.99 10.04
N LEU A 68 1.91 17.02 11.16
CA LEU A 68 2.31 17.83 12.30
C LEU A 68 2.96 16.95 13.36
N CYS A 69 3.96 17.46 14.07
CA CYS A 69 4.61 16.73 15.16
C CYS A 69 4.72 17.63 16.39
N LEU A 70 3.94 17.34 17.42
CA LEU A 70 4.10 17.97 18.73
C LEU A 70 5.17 17.21 19.51
N THR A 71 6.29 17.86 19.80
CA THR A 71 7.33 17.33 20.69
C THR A 71 7.13 17.90 22.09
N ALA A 72 6.96 17.05 23.10
CA ALA A 72 6.91 17.42 24.50
C ALA A 72 8.18 16.94 25.24
N ARG A 73 8.68 17.80 26.12
CA ARG A 73 9.87 17.58 26.96
C ARG A 73 9.60 18.16 28.36
N PRO A 74 10.41 17.81 29.38
CA PRO A 74 10.38 18.56 30.63
C PRO A 74 10.53 20.07 30.38
N GLY A 75 9.50 20.84 30.77
CA GLY A 75 9.49 22.31 30.66
C GLY A 75 9.27 22.92 29.26
N SER A 76 9.05 22.14 28.20
CA SER A 76 8.78 22.72 26.87
C SER A 76 7.94 21.83 25.95
N GLN A 77 7.18 22.47 25.07
CA GLN A 77 6.49 21.84 23.94
C GLN A 77 6.79 22.64 22.67
N ALA A 78 6.94 21.97 21.53
CA ALA A 78 7.19 22.62 20.25
C ALA A 78 6.49 21.88 19.12
N LEU A 79 5.92 22.64 18.17
CA LEU A 79 5.25 22.08 17.01
C LEU A 79 6.19 22.11 15.79
N ARG A 80 6.38 20.95 15.16
CA ARG A 80 7.09 20.82 13.89
C ARG A 80 6.12 20.52 12.77
N TYR A 81 6.32 21.15 11.62
CA TYR A 81 5.61 20.92 10.38
C TYR A 81 6.52 20.07 9.49
N LEU A 82 6.06 18.87 9.11
CA LEU A 82 6.76 17.99 8.19
C LEU A 82 5.99 18.02 6.87
N GLY A 83 6.66 18.33 5.77
CA GLY A 83 6.00 18.49 4.49
C GLY A 83 6.80 17.92 3.32
N ASP A 84 6.06 17.58 2.28
CA ASP A 84 6.58 17.24 0.97
C ASP A 84 6.52 18.47 0.07
N PRO A 85 7.67 19.09 -0.26
CA PRO A 85 7.65 20.36 -0.96
C PRO A 85 7.32 20.24 -2.45
N CYS A 86 7.21 19.02 -2.98
CA CYS A 86 7.07 18.77 -4.42
C CYS A 86 6.00 17.71 -4.72
N ALA A 87 5.00 17.57 -3.85
CA ALA A 87 3.94 16.56 -3.97
C ALA A 87 3.13 16.63 -5.26
N GLN A 88 3.07 17.80 -5.90
CA GLN A 88 2.42 18.06 -7.18
C GLN A 88 3.22 17.53 -8.40
N LEU A 89 4.47 17.12 -8.19
CA LEU A 89 5.37 16.58 -9.21
C LEU A 89 5.61 15.09 -8.96
N SER A 90 6.05 14.39 -10.02
CA SER A 90 6.50 13.01 -9.95
C SER A 90 7.84 12.83 -10.66
N GLY A 91 8.49 11.71 -10.39
CA GLY A 91 9.68 11.23 -11.09
C GLY A 91 10.90 12.14 -10.95
N ALA A 92 11.71 12.18 -12.00
CA ALA A 92 12.90 13.01 -12.08
C ALA A 92 12.64 14.51 -11.81
N ALA A 93 11.52 15.03 -12.30
CA ALA A 93 11.14 16.43 -12.11
C ALA A 93 10.89 16.77 -10.63
N ARG A 94 10.30 15.84 -9.88
CA ARG A 94 10.09 15.98 -8.42
C ARG A 94 11.42 16.11 -7.68
N ILE A 95 12.40 15.26 -8.00
CA ILE A 95 13.71 15.26 -7.36
C ILE A 95 14.46 16.58 -7.62
N ASP A 96 14.46 17.04 -8.87
CA ASP A 96 15.13 18.28 -9.25
C ASP A 96 14.51 19.50 -8.52
N ALA A 97 13.18 19.55 -8.44
CA ALA A 97 12.46 20.59 -7.71
C ALA A 97 12.70 20.50 -6.19
N ALA A 98 12.76 19.29 -5.62
CA ALA A 98 12.95 19.08 -4.19
C ALA A 98 14.30 19.64 -3.70
N ARG A 99 15.36 19.56 -4.51
CA ARG A 99 16.66 20.20 -4.20
C ARG A 99 16.56 21.72 -4.09
N GLN A 100 15.77 22.34 -4.97
CA GLN A 100 15.54 23.79 -4.94
C GLN A 100 14.71 24.19 -3.71
N ALA A 101 13.64 23.45 -3.44
CA ALA A 101 12.77 23.69 -2.30
C ALA A 101 13.48 23.49 -0.96
N MET A 102 14.34 22.47 -0.84
CA MET A 102 15.24 22.28 0.31
C MET A 102 16.07 23.54 0.58
N GLY A 103 16.60 24.16 -0.48
CA GLY A 103 17.36 25.40 -0.36
C GLY A 103 16.56 26.58 0.16
N ALA A 104 15.31 26.74 -0.29
CA ALA A 104 14.41 27.76 0.21
C ALA A 104 14.04 27.51 1.68
N ALA A 105 13.73 26.26 2.03
CA ALA A 105 13.42 25.87 3.41
C ALA A 105 14.60 26.05 4.36
N MET A 106 15.84 25.80 3.93
CA MET A 106 17.05 26.08 4.72
C MET A 106 17.20 27.57 5.03
N ARG A 107 16.93 28.46 4.07
CA ARG A 107 16.91 29.92 4.32
C ARG A 107 15.84 30.31 5.31
N THR A 108 14.61 29.80 5.11
CA THR A 108 13.52 30.02 6.06
C THR A 108 13.95 29.56 7.45
N ALA A 109 14.53 28.36 7.58
CA ALA A 109 14.91 27.78 8.86
C ALA A 109 16.19 28.37 9.50
N GLY A 110 16.97 29.19 8.78
CA GLY A 110 18.31 29.60 9.21
C GLY A 110 19.31 28.45 9.31
N ALA A 111 19.19 27.45 8.44
CA ALA A 111 19.95 26.19 8.46
C ALA A 111 20.81 25.97 7.19
N GLU A 112 21.23 27.05 6.53
CA GLU A 112 22.00 27.00 5.29
C GLU A 112 23.37 26.31 5.46
N GLY A 113 23.91 26.30 6.68
CA GLY A 113 25.13 25.60 7.03
C GLY A 113 25.03 24.07 6.89
N LEU A 114 23.83 23.50 6.81
CA LEU A 114 23.62 22.07 6.53
C LEU A 114 23.68 21.70 5.04
N ARG A 115 23.66 22.68 4.12
CA ARG A 115 23.57 22.41 2.68
C ARG A 115 24.63 21.42 2.18
N PRO A 116 25.93 21.54 2.52
CA PRO A 116 26.94 20.60 2.03
C PRO A 116 26.65 19.14 2.43
N ALA A 117 26.26 18.93 3.69
CA ALA A 117 25.92 17.60 4.19
C ALA A 117 24.64 17.05 3.51
N ALA A 118 23.65 17.91 3.28
CA ALA A 118 22.42 17.53 2.60
C ALA A 118 22.64 17.13 1.14
N GLU A 119 23.41 17.91 0.38
CA GLU A 119 23.73 17.56 -1.01
C GLU A 119 24.52 16.25 -1.10
N ALA A 120 25.44 16.01 -0.15
CA ALA A 120 26.18 14.74 -0.05
C ALA A 120 25.26 13.54 0.23
N LEU A 121 24.30 13.71 1.14
CA LEU A 121 23.27 12.69 1.41
C LEU A 121 22.45 12.40 0.14
N LEU A 122 21.93 13.42 -0.53
CA LEU A 122 21.11 13.26 -1.73
C LEU A 122 21.87 12.61 -2.88
N ALA A 123 23.15 12.94 -3.07
CA ALA A 123 23.99 12.33 -4.10
C ALA A 123 24.25 10.83 -3.85
N ARG A 124 24.21 10.39 -2.59
CA ARG A 124 24.47 8.99 -2.21
C ARG A 124 23.21 8.13 -2.24
N VAL A 125 22.09 8.69 -1.80
CA VAL A 125 20.85 7.93 -1.56
C VAL A 125 19.94 7.93 -2.78
N LEU A 126 19.82 9.06 -3.48
CA LEU A 126 18.95 9.13 -4.66
C LEU A 126 19.66 8.50 -5.87
N PRO A 127 18.92 7.75 -6.71
CA PRO A 127 19.49 7.20 -7.93
C PRO A 127 19.92 8.31 -8.88
N GLN A 128 20.95 8.02 -9.68
CA GLN A 128 21.52 8.97 -10.62
C GLN A 128 20.95 8.81 -12.03
N ASP A 129 20.37 7.65 -12.34
CA ASP A 129 19.74 7.38 -13.62
C ASP A 129 18.29 7.87 -13.63
N ARG A 130 17.88 8.51 -14.74
CA ARG A 130 16.54 9.10 -14.87
C ARG A 130 15.42 8.05 -14.83
N ALA A 131 15.66 6.86 -15.40
CA ALA A 131 14.66 5.79 -15.41
C ALA A 131 14.25 5.35 -13.99
N THR A 132 15.21 5.16 -13.08
CA THR A 132 14.92 4.86 -11.68
C THR A 132 14.37 6.08 -10.95
N GLN A 133 14.81 7.29 -11.28
CA GLN A 133 14.20 8.49 -10.70
C GLN A 133 12.70 8.63 -11.07
N ASP A 134 12.31 8.22 -12.27
CA ASP A 134 10.92 8.29 -12.74
C ASP A 134 9.98 7.33 -11.99
N THR A 135 10.52 6.38 -11.21
CA THR A 135 9.71 5.51 -10.34
C THR A 135 9.26 6.21 -9.04
N PHE A 136 9.84 7.36 -8.67
CA PHE A 136 9.46 8.11 -7.48
C PHE A 136 8.17 8.91 -7.72
N ARG A 137 7.02 8.28 -7.51
CA ARG A 137 5.71 8.92 -7.76
C ARG A 137 5.27 9.85 -6.64
N ASP A 138 5.36 9.38 -5.39
CA ASP A 138 4.76 10.04 -4.23
C ASP A 138 5.77 10.44 -3.15
N GLY A 139 7.07 10.26 -3.36
CA GLY A 139 8.05 10.57 -2.32
C GLY A 139 9.44 10.65 -2.91
N ALA A 140 10.34 11.35 -2.22
CA ALA A 140 11.77 11.37 -2.51
C ALA A 140 12.48 12.07 -1.35
N LEU A 141 11.89 13.17 -0.88
CA LEU A 141 12.45 14.07 0.11
C LEU A 141 11.34 14.78 0.89
N TRP A 142 11.46 14.80 2.22
CA TRP A 142 10.58 15.56 3.12
C TRP A 142 11.36 16.52 3.99
N LEU A 143 10.72 17.63 4.37
CA LEU A 143 11.32 18.73 5.12
C LEU A 143 10.55 18.98 6.42
N GLY A 144 11.26 19.29 7.49
CA GLY A 144 10.71 19.56 8.82
C GLY A 144 11.16 20.90 9.39
N LEU A 145 10.23 21.83 9.60
CA LEU A 145 10.49 23.17 10.16
C LEU A 145 9.64 23.40 11.43
N ALA A 146 10.03 24.37 12.25
CA ALA A 146 9.26 24.82 13.41
C ALA A 146 9.24 26.35 13.46
N ALA A 147 8.15 26.94 13.93
CA ALA A 147 8.03 28.39 14.03
C ALA A 147 8.81 28.94 15.24
N GLU A 148 8.93 28.13 16.29
CA GLU A 148 9.46 28.52 17.60
C GLU A 148 10.99 28.44 17.69
N ARG A 149 11.64 27.73 16.76
CA ARG A 149 13.09 27.52 16.77
C ARG A 149 13.67 27.40 15.36
N PRO A 150 14.88 27.92 15.12
CA PRO A 150 15.59 27.70 13.86
C PRO A 150 16.07 26.25 13.75
N GLY A 151 16.39 25.85 12.52
CA GLY A 151 16.85 24.50 12.19
C GLY A 151 15.90 23.75 11.27
N LEU A 152 16.46 22.81 10.53
CA LEU A 152 15.77 22.02 9.52
C LEU A 152 15.95 20.53 9.84
N ALA A 153 14.90 19.75 9.60
CA ALA A 153 15.00 18.31 9.44
C ALA A 153 14.80 17.95 7.96
N LEU A 154 15.70 17.14 7.42
CA LEU A 154 15.66 16.60 6.08
C LEU A 154 15.49 15.09 6.19
N TYR A 155 14.57 14.54 5.42
CA TYR A 155 14.33 13.11 5.30
C TYR A 155 14.43 12.74 3.83
N VAL A 156 15.11 11.66 3.51
CA VAL A 156 15.29 11.19 2.14
C VAL A 156 14.79 9.76 2.08
N GLU A 157 13.82 9.53 1.21
CA GLU A 157 13.32 8.20 0.93
C GLU A 157 14.42 7.40 0.25
N ALA A 158 14.62 6.18 0.72
CA ALA A 158 15.67 5.33 0.20
C ALA A 158 15.04 4.26 -0.71
N ALA A 159 14.89 4.57 -2.01
CA ALA A 159 14.52 3.55 -3.00
C ALA A 159 15.49 2.36 -3.01
N ARG A 160 16.70 2.56 -2.48
CA ARG A 160 17.70 1.52 -2.17
C ARG A 160 18.23 1.74 -0.76
N ALA A 161 17.39 1.53 0.26
CA ALA A 161 17.82 1.55 1.64
C ALA A 161 18.73 0.34 1.88
N ASP A 162 20.04 0.58 1.94
CA ASP A 162 21.02 -0.46 2.20
C ASP A 162 22.01 -0.02 3.28
N TRP A 163 22.39 -0.95 4.15
CA TRP A 163 23.33 -0.70 5.24
C TRP A 163 24.73 -0.29 4.74
N ASP A 164 25.15 -0.77 3.57
CA ASP A 164 26.42 -0.42 2.94
C ASP A 164 26.38 1.02 2.41
N ILE A 165 25.24 1.46 1.85
CA ILE A 165 25.01 2.87 1.47
C ILE A 165 25.06 3.76 2.72
N ALA A 166 24.39 3.36 3.80
CA ALA A 166 24.37 4.09 5.05
C ALA A 166 25.78 4.21 5.67
N GLY A 167 26.52 3.10 5.73
CA GLY A 167 27.86 3.05 6.29
C GLY A 167 28.86 3.89 5.51
N ALA A 168 28.78 3.87 4.18
CA ALA A 168 29.64 4.69 3.32
C ALA A 168 29.29 6.18 3.40
N TRP A 169 28.00 6.53 3.43
CA TRP A 169 27.56 7.91 3.63
C TRP A 169 28.07 8.50 4.95
N LEU A 170 27.92 7.77 6.05
CA LEU A 170 28.39 8.23 7.36
C LEU A 170 29.92 8.30 7.45
N ALA A 171 30.65 7.42 6.76
CA ALA A 171 32.10 7.49 6.68
C ALA A 171 32.60 8.76 5.97
N ASP A 172 31.88 9.22 4.94
CA ASP A 172 32.23 10.44 4.22
C ASP A 172 31.82 11.71 4.99
N LEU A 173 30.79 11.62 5.83
CA LEU A 173 30.18 12.75 6.51
C LEU A 173 30.74 13.01 7.91
N LEU A 174 30.98 11.96 8.69
CA LEU A 174 31.34 12.08 10.11
C LEU A 174 32.86 12.12 10.28
N PRO A 175 33.37 12.88 11.28
CA PRO A 175 34.79 12.89 11.59
C PRO A 175 35.27 11.55 12.19
N ASP A 176 34.39 10.84 12.90
CA ASP A 176 34.59 9.46 13.35
C ASP A 176 33.33 8.63 13.05
N ALA A 177 33.44 7.69 12.11
CA ALA A 177 32.34 6.79 11.75
C ALA A 177 32.35 5.46 12.52
N GLY A 178 33.33 5.23 13.40
CA GLY A 178 33.45 4.01 14.20
C GLY A 178 32.17 3.67 14.98
N PRO A 179 31.59 4.61 15.75
CA PRO A 179 30.33 4.37 16.46
C PRO A 179 29.17 4.00 15.51
N ALA A 180 29.11 4.63 14.34
CA ALA A 180 28.08 4.35 13.34
C ALA A 180 28.22 2.95 12.74
N HIS A 181 29.44 2.56 12.32
CA HIS A 181 29.68 1.22 11.78
C HIS A 181 29.41 0.12 12.80
N GLN A 182 29.75 0.35 14.07
CA GLN A 182 29.42 -0.59 15.14
C GLN A 182 27.91 -0.76 15.31
N ALA A 183 27.14 0.34 15.31
CA ALA A 183 25.69 0.29 15.40
C ALA A 183 25.07 -0.43 14.18
N ILE A 184 25.53 -0.12 12.97
CA ILE A 184 25.07 -0.78 11.74
C ILE A 184 25.34 -2.29 11.78
N ALA A 185 26.53 -2.70 12.23
CA ALA A 185 26.88 -4.12 12.33
C ALA A 185 25.96 -4.88 13.31
N GLY A 186 25.56 -4.25 14.42
CA GLY A 186 24.61 -4.83 15.38
C GLY A 186 23.18 -4.91 14.84
N LEU A 187 22.74 -3.94 14.05
CA LEU A 187 21.38 -3.90 13.51
C LEU A 187 21.17 -4.76 12.26
N ARG A 188 22.20 -4.91 11.42
CA ARG A 188 22.10 -5.61 10.11
C ARG A 188 21.44 -7.00 10.15
N PRO A 189 21.66 -7.84 11.18
CA PRO A 189 21.01 -9.16 11.24
C PRO A 189 19.50 -9.12 11.55
N HIS A 190 19.01 -8.02 12.10
CA HIS A 190 17.66 -7.93 12.70
C HIS A 190 16.78 -6.86 12.04
N CYS A 191 17.39 -5.95 11.28
CA CYS A 191 16.74 -4.75 10.80
C CYS A 191 17.08 -4.46 9.34
N ALA A 192 16.14 -3.81 8.66
CA ALA A 192 16.35 -3.16 7.37
C ALA A 192 16.33 -1.64 7.55
N PRO A 193 17.20 -0.88 6.88
CA PRO A 193 17.10 0.56 6.86
C PRO A 193 15.83 0.97 6.10
N ALA A 194 15.21 2.07 6.50
CA ALA A 194 13.97 2.57 5.93
C ALA A 194 14.17 3.94 5.25
N SER A 195 14.92 4.84 5.89
CA SER A 195 15.24 6.16 5.35
C SER A 195 16.43 6.79 6.05
N PHE A 196 16.93 7.87 5.47
CA PHE A 196 18.08 8.62 5.99
C PHE A 196 17.68 10.07 6.21
N GLY A 197 18.35 10.76 7.13
CA GLY A 197 18.04 12.15 7.40
C GLY A 197 19.16 12.97 8.03
N LEU A 198 18.95 14.27 8.00
CA LEU A 198 19.79 15.27 8.66
C LEU A 198 18.91 16.19 9.50
N GLU A 199 19.34 16.56 10.70
CA GLU A 199 18.58 17.48 11.54
C GLU A 199 19.52 18.46 12.26
N GLY A 200 19.30 19.77 12.11
CA GLY A 200 20.12 20.77 12.78
C GLY A 200 20.14 22.15 12.15
N LEU A 201 21.16 22.94 12.50
CA LEU A 201 21.44 24.27 11.95
C LEU A 201 22.61 24.24 10.95
N ASP A 202 23.67 23.54 11.33
CA ASP A 202 24.93 23.44 10.61
C ASP A 202 25.68 22.17 11.05
N ALA A 203 26.88 21.94 10.52
CA ALA A 203 27.70 20.77 10.87
C ALA A 203 28.12 20.74 12.36
N GLY A 204 28.19 21.88 13.05
CA GLY A 204 28.53 21.97 14.47
C GLY A 204 27.34 21.74 15.40
N LYS A 205 26.11 21.94 14.91
CA LYS A 205 24.85 21.79 15.64
C LYS A 205 23.85 20.98 14.84
N GLY A 206 24.29 19.84 14.33
CA GLY A 206 23.49 18.97 13.49
C GLY A 206 23.76 17.51 13.74
N ARG A 207 22.83 16.68 13.28
CA ARG A 207 22.85 15.23 13.44
C ARG A 207 22.52 14.53 12.13
N ALA A 208 23.25 13.47 11.84
CA ALA A 208 22.88 12.48 10.83
C ALA A 208 21.98 11.42 11.47
N LYS A 209 20.97 10.94 10.74
CA LYS A 209 20.00 9.98 11.24
C LYS A 209 19.79 8.83 10.27
N ILE A 210 19.71 7.63 10.82
CA ILE A 210 19.27 6.43 10.09
C ILE A 210 17.97 5.96 10.73
N TYR A 211 16.95 5.76 9.90
CA TYR A 211 15.68 5.14 10.26
C TYR A 211 15.69 3.69 9.81
N PHE A 212 15.13 2.79 10.62
CA PHE A 212 15.14 1.36 10.35
C PHE A 212 13.92 0.67 10.98
N ARG A 213 13.61 -0.52 10.45
CA ARG A 213 12.52 -1.39 10.89
C ARG A 213 13.04 -2.78 11.18
N LEU A 214 12.34 -3.51 12.05
CA LEU A 214 12.62 -4.91 12.32
C LEU A 214 12.23 -5.77 11.12
N THR A 215 13.04 -6.77 10.78
CA THR A 215 12.71 -7.78 9.77
C THR A 215 12.07 -9.03 10.36
N ALA A 216 12.17 -9.20 11.69
CA ALA A 216 11.54 -10.27 12.46
C ALA A 216 11.30 -9.80 13.91
N PRO A 217 10.39 -10.43 14.68
CA PRO A 217 10.24 -10.15 16.09
C PRO A 217 11.57 -10.34 16.84
N GLN A 218 11.97 -9.34 17.63
CA GLN A 218 13.28 -9.31 18.27
C GLN A 218 13.22 -8.65 19.65
N ASP A 219 14.05 -9.14 20.57
CA ASP A 219 14.33 -8.43 21.82
C ASP A 219 15.09 -7.12 21.53
N VAL A 220 14.59 -5.98 22.02
CA VAL A 220 15.23 -4.66 21.82
C VAL A 220 16.66 -4.62 22.35
N HIS A 221 16.98 -5.42 23.39
CA HIS A 221 18.33 -5.49 23.93
C HIS A 221 19.32 -6.08 22.93
N ALA A 222 18.87 -6.97 22.04
CA ALA A 222 19.70 -7.56 21.00
C ALA A 222 20.09 -6.57 19.90
N LEU A 223 19.41 -5.42 19.81
CA LEU A 223 19.73 -4.37 18.83
C LEU A 223 21.01 -3.60 19.18
N GLY A 224 21.54 -3.75 20.40
CA GLY A 224 22.82 -3.17 20.81
C GLY A 224 22.82 -1.65 20.98
N LEU A 225 21.65 -1.01 21.00
CA LEU A 225 21.49 0.44 21.16
C LEU A 225 20.94 0.78 22.56
N ALA A 226 21.83 1.22 23.45
CA ALA A 226 21.49 1.49 24.86
C ALA A 226 20.28 2.43 25.04
N PRO A 227 20.08 3.51 24.26
CA PRO A 227 18.90 4.37 24.42
C PRO A 227 17.58 3.70 24.01
N LEU A 228 17.60 2.72 23.09
CA LEU A 228 16.39 1.94 22.75
C LEU A 228 16.03 0.93 23.84
N ALA A 229 17.04 0.39 24.51
CA ALA A 229 16.91 -0.55 25.62
C ALA A 229 16.64 0.12 26.98
N SER A 230 16.42 1.45 27.00
CA SER A 230 16.25 2.18 28.25
C SER A 230 14.86 1.94 28.86
N PRO A 231 14.72 2.00 30.19
CA PRO A 231 13.41 1.93 30.85
C PRO A 231 12.42 3.00 30.36
N GLU A 232 12.90 4.21 30.06
CA GLU A 232 12.05 5.29 29.52
C GLU A 232 11.43 4.89 28.17
N MET A 233 12.23 4.27 27.30
CA MET A 233 11.75 3.80 25.99
C MET A 233 10.76 2.65 26.18
N LEU A 234 11.18 1.61 26.90
CA LEU A 234 10.41 0.39 27.08
C LEU A 234 9.06 0.62 27.76
N ASP A 235 9.03 1.46 28.80
CA ASP A 235 7.79 1.76 29.51
C ASP A 235 6.81 2.56 28.64
N VAL A 236 7.30 3.50 27.83
CA VAL A 236 6.44 4.24 26.89
C VAL A 236 5.87 3.31 25.82
N LEU A 237 6.68 2.42 25.25
CA LEU A 237 6.21 1.44 24.28
C LEU A 237 5.15 0.52 24.91
N ALA A 238 5.38 0.00 26.11
CA ALA A 238 4.44 -0.85 26.83
C ALA A 238 3.11 -0.12 27.15
N ILE A 239 3.18 1.13 27.62
CA ILE A 239 2.00 1.97 27.89
C ILE A 239 1.20 2.23 26.60
N ALA A 240 1.89 2.60 25.52
CA ALA A 240 1.25 2.93 24.25
C ALA A 240 0.63 1.70 23.58
N MET A 241 1.28 0.54 23.69
CA MET A 241 0.75 -0.74 23.23
C MET A 241 -0.46 -1.19 24.07
N ALA A 242 -0.49 -0.88 25.37
CA ALA A 242 -1.60 -1.21 26.27
C ALA A 242 -2.03 -2.69 26.19
N GLY A 243 -1.06 -3.59 26.06
CA GLY A 243 -1.27 -5.03 25.88
C GLY A 243 -1.63 -5.48 24.46
N ARG A 244 -1.78 -4.55 23.51
CA ARG A 244 -1.92 -4.83 22.08
C ARG A 244 -0.54 -5.07 21.47
N GLY A 245 -0.43 -6.04 20.56
CA GLY A 245 0.75 -6.16 19.69
C GLY A 245 0.74 -5.07 18.60
N VAL A 246 1.89 -4.83 17.98
CA VAL A 246 1.98 -4.11 16.71
C VAL A 246 2.71 -4.97 15.71
N ASP A 247 2.26 -4.95 14.45
CA ASP A 247 3.00 -5.57 13.35
C ASP A 247 4.39 -4.92 13.24
N LEU A 248 5.34 -5.62 12.60
CA LEU A 248 6.71 -5.09 12.42
C LEU A 248 6.71 -3.73 11.69
N ASP A 249 5.77 -3.54 10.75
CA ASP A 249 5.56 -2.28 10.03
C ASP A 249 4.89 -1.19 10.90
N GLY A 250 4.35 -1.55 12.05
CA GLY A 250 3.80 -0.62 13.04
C GLY A 250 4.86 0.08 13.89
N LEU A 251 6.14 -0.34 13.81
CA LEU A 251 7.25 0.22 14.58
C LEU A 251 8.35 0.75 13.65
N VAL A 252 8.68 2.04 13.77
CA VAL A 252 9.86 2.65 13.13
C VAL A 252 10.83 3.10 14.20
N MET A 253 12.10 2.78 14.05
CA MET A 253 13.16 3.23 14.95
C MET A 253 14.15 4.12 14.22
N SER A 254 14.90 4.91 14.97
CA SER A 254 16.03 5.66 14.43
C SER A 254 17.16 5.81 15.43
N MET A 255 18.36 6.01 14.90
CA MET A 255 19.57 6.38 15.62
C MET A 255 20.14 7.67 15.03
N GLY A 256 20.64 8.56 15.89
CA GLY A 256 21.20 9.85 15.53
C GLY A 256 22.67 9.97 15.93
N PHE A 257 23.49 10.44 15.00
CA PHE A 257 24.92 10.70 15.18
C PHE A 257 25.20 12.19 15.09
N ASP A 258 25.97 12.72 16.03
CA ASP A 258 26.38 14.12 16.02
C ASP A 258 27.37 14.40 14.86
N LEU A 259 27.10 15.42 14.06
CA LEU A 259 27.91 15.73 12.86
C LEU A 259 29.32 16.23 13.22
N ALA A 260 29.51 16.82 14.40
CA ALA A 260 30.79 17.40 14.81
C ALA A 260 31.73 16.37 15.45
N THR A 261 31.19 15.27 15.98
CA THR A 261 31.94 14.28 16.76
C THR A 261 31.82 12.85 16.24
N GLY A 262 30.75 12.52 15.52
CA GLY A 262 30.43 11.14 15.12
C GLY A 262 29.78 10.29 16.22
N ALA A 263 29.61 10.85 17.44
CA ALA A 263 29.05 10.12 18.56
C ALA A 263 27.56 9.80 18.37
N LEU A 264 27.12 8.62 18.83
CA LEU A 264 25.69 8.30 18.96
C LEU A 264 25.08 9.18 20.06
N VAL A 265 24.10 10.01 19.70
CA VAL A 265 23.53 11.02 20.62
C VAL A 265 22.07 10.79 21.00
N ASP A 266 21.27 10.15 20.14
CA ASP A 266 19.91 9.75 20.51
C ASP A 266 19.42 8.55 19.70
N CYS A 267 18.45 7.84 20.28
CA CYS A 267 17.60 6.92 19.54
C CYS A 267 16.13 7.29 19.72
N LYS A 268 15.29 6.82 18.81
CA LYS A 268 13.86 7.06 18.85
C LYS A 268 13.10 5.83 18.37
N ALA A 269 11.94 5.56 18.96
CA ALA A 269 10.97 4.59 18.49
C ALA A 269 9.62 5.27 18.29
N ASP A 270 8.96 5.00 17.16
CA ASP A 270 7.67 5.53 16.75
C ASP A 270 6.69 4.37 16.51
N LEU A 271 5.60 4.37 17.28
CA LEU A 271 4.50 3.41 17.14
C LEU A 271 3.38 3.99 16.30
N CYS A 272 2.97 3.26 15.27
CA CYS A 272 1.87 3.65 14.40
C CYS A 272 0.55 3.69 15.18
N GLY A 273 -0.04 4.87 15.27
CA GLY A 273 -1.32 5.07 15.96
C GLY A 273 -2.48 4.36 15.27
N HIS A 274 -2.39 4.13 13.95
CA HIS A 274 -3.39 3.36 13.22
C HIS A 274 -3.36 1.86 13.58
N CYS A 275 -2.19 1.28 13.84
CA CYS A 275 -2.06 -0.13 14.24
C CYS A 275 -2.62 -0.39 15.64
N LEU A 276 -2.63 0.63 16.50
CA LEU A 276 -3.07 0.51 17.89
C LEU A 276 -4.60 0.65 18.05
N ASP A 277 -5.27 1.32 17.12
CA ASP A 277 -6.74 1.51 17.06
C ASP A 277 -7.37 2.02 18.36
N HIS A 278 -6.68 2.97 19.02
CA HIS A 278 -7.13 3.62 20.25
C HIS A 278 -8.16 4.71 19.96
N THR A 279 -9.17 4.84 20.83
CA THR A 279 -10.11 5.98 20.77
C THR A 279 -9.44 7.29 21.22
N PRO A 280 -10.06 8.46 20.98
CA PRO A 280 -9.59 9.73 21.53
C PRO A 280 -9.37 9.70 23.06
N GLU A 281 -10.28 9.07 23.81
CA GLU A 281 -10.19 8.92 25.26
C GLU A 281 -9.03 8.00 25.66
N ASP A 282 -8.84 6.91 24.91
CA ASP A 282 -7.69 6.03 25.10
C ASP A 282 -6.38 6.78 24.88
N TRP A 283 -6.30 7.58 23.82
CA TRP A 283 -5.13 8.42 23.55
C TRP A 283 -4.85 9.43 24.66
N GLN A 284 -5.88 10.12 25.17
CA GLN A 284 -5.69 11.04 26.30
C GLN A 284 -5.09 10.31 27.51
N ARG A 285 -5.62 9.13 27.85
CA ARG A 285 -5.13 8.31 28.98
C ARG A 285 -3.70 7.83 28.75
N ILE A 286 -3.40 7.31 27.56
CA ILE A 286 -2.07 6.81 27.17
C ILE A 286 -1.03 7.93 27.20
N VAL A 287 -1.32 9.06 26.58
CA VAL A 287 -0.40 10.22 26.54
C VAL A 287 -0.16 10.75 27.94
N THR A 288 -1.20 10.84 28.78
CA THR A 288 -1.07 11.25 30.18
C THR A 288 -0.16 10.31 30.96
N ALA A 289 -0.33 8.99 30.80
CA ALA A 289 0.52 7.99 31.45
C ALA A 289 1.97 8.06 30.96
N CYS A 290 2.19 8.24 29.66
CA CYS A 290 3.53 8.45 29.09
C CYS A 290 4.19 9.73 29.64
N CYS A 291 3.44 10.83 29.71
CA CYS A 291 3.94 12.09 30.26
C CYS A 291 4.34 11.93 31.73
N ALA A 292 3.50 11.30 32.54
CA ALA A 292 3.81 11.00 33.95
C ALA A 292 5.07 10.13 34.07
N ARG A 293 5.21 9.09 33.24
CA ARG A 293 6.37 8.21 33.23
C ARG A 293 7.67 8.92 32.86
N LEU A 294 7.61 9.90 31.96
CA LEU A 294 8.75 10.66 31.48
C LEU A 294 8.98 11.98 32.24
N GLU A 295 8.21 12.25 33.29
CA GLU A 295 8.25 13.53 34.04
C GLU A 295 8.02 14.76 33.13
N ILE A 296 7.18 14.59 32.10
CA ILE A 296 6.77 15.64 31.18
C ILE A 296 5.45 16.23 31.67
N PRO A 297 5.26 17.57 31.62
CA PRO A 297 3.96 18.17 31.90
C PRO A 297 2.85 17.55 31.03
N PRO A 298 1.65 17.28 31.56
CA PRO A 298 0.57 16.66 30.80
C PRO A 298 0.28 17.39 29.49
N VAL A 299 0.12 16.62 28.42
CA VAL A 299 -0.33 17.12 27.12
C VAL A 299 -1.83 16.90 27.00
N ASP A 300 -2.55 17.97 26.69
CA ASP A 300 -3.97 17.89 26.34
C ASP A 300 -4.10 17.43 24.88
N VAL A 301 -4.71 16.26 24.69
CA VAL A 301 -4.85 15.62 23.39
C VAL A 301 -6.09 16.14 22.65
N ALA A 302 -7.10 16.66 23.37
CA ALA A 302 -8.34 17.09 22.74
C ALA A 302 -8.16 18.20 21.67
N PRO A 303 -7.35 19.25 21.89
CA PRO A 303 -7.09 20.27 20.87
C PRO A 303 -6.31 19.74 19.66
N LEU A 304 -5.55 18.65 19.84
CA LEU A 304 -4.79 18.00 18.78
C LEU A 304 -5.74 17.29 17.83
N LEU A 305 -6.65 16.49 18.38
CA LEU A 305 -7.60 15.66 17.61
C LEU A 305 -8.76 16.44 16.99
N ASP A 306 -9.05 17.64 17.50
CA ASP A 306 -9.96 18.61 16.88
C ASP A 306 -11.35 18.05 16.54
N GLY A 307 -12.02 17.46 17.55
CA GLY A 307 -13.34 16.85 17.33
C GLY A 307 -13.34 15.64 16.40
N GLY A 308 -12.16 15.05 16.14
CA GLY A 308 -11.97 13.92 15.23
C GLY A 308 -11.49 14.33 13.84
N GLU A 309 -11.19 15.60 13.59
CA GLU A 309 -10.68 16.08 12.29
C GLU A 309 -9.22 15.69 12.04
N THR A 310 -8.44 15.44 13.11
CA THR A 310 -7.12 14.81 13.02
C THR A 310 -7.04 13.56 13.90
N ARG A 311 -6.04 12.73 13.62
CA ARG A 311 -5.71 11.53 14.39
C ARG A 311 -4.21 11.46 14.66
N ILE A 312 -3.84 10.72 15.71
CA ILE A 312 -2.44 10.38 15.98
C ILE A 312 -1.97 9.36 14.92
N ALA A 313 -1.06 9.79 14.05
CA ALA A 313 -0.36 8.96 13.08
C ALA A 313 0.70 8.10 13.78
N PHE A 314 1.47 8.70 14.68
CA PHE A 314 2.48 8.01 15.48
C PHE A 314 2.58 8.60 16.90
N LEU A 315 2.79 7.73 17.88
CA LEU A 315 3.31 8.09 19.19
C LEU A 315 4.78 7.69 19.26
N GLY A 316 5.65 8.65 19.51
CA GLY A 316 7.10 8.47 19.49
C GLY A 316 7.77 8.77 20.80
N CYS A 317 8.69 7.91 21.24
CA CYS A 317 9.60 8.18 22.34
C CYS A 317 11.02 8.36 21.81
N GLY A 318 11.67 9.47 22.16
CA GLY A 318 13.08 9.70 21.85
C GLY A 318 13.89 9.78 23.14
N VAL A 319 15.02 9.10 23.20
CA VAL A 319 15.90 9.04 24.37
C VAL A 319 17.32 9.38 23.93
N SER A 320 17.95 10.37 24.59
CA SER A 320 19.36 10.71 24.34
C SER A 320 20.31 9.71 24.98
N ALA A 321 21.60 9.76 24.62
CA ALA A 321 22.65 8.99 25.28
C ALA A 321 22.72 9.26 26.80
N GLU A 322 22.38 10.48 27.23
CA GLU A 322 22.29 10.92 28.63
C GLU A 322 20.93 10.60 29.27
N ARG A 323 20.09 9.80 28.62
CA ARG A 323 18.75 9.39 29.06
C ARG A 323 17.72 10.52 29.15
N ALA A 324 17.96 11.66 28.51
CA ALA A 324 16.93 12.69 28.39
C ALA A 324 15.83 12.21 27.42
N ALA A 325 14.61 12.07 27.92
CA ALA A 325 13.47 11.57 27.16
C ALA A 325 12.59 12.69 26.59
N ARG A 326 11.92 12.40 25.47
CA ARG A 326 10.91 13.26 24.84
C ARG A 326 9.78 12.43 24.27
N LEU A 327 8.56 12.96 24.36
CA LEU A 327 7.38 12.39 23.72
C LEU A 327 7.09 13.15 22.42
N ASN A 328 6.69 12.45 21.37
CA ASN A 328 6.34 13.02 20.07
C ASN A 328 4.96 12.50 19.67
N LEU A 329 4.05 13.41 19.33
CA LEU A 329 2.73 13.08 18.81
C LEU A 329 2.66 13.57 17.37
N TYR A 330 2.65 12.62 16.43
CA TYR A 330 2.50 12.90 15.01
C TYR A 330 1.03 12.92 14.67
N LEU A 331 0.56 13.98 14.03
CA LEU A 331 -0.83 14.18 13.66
C LEU A 331 -0.95 14.15 12.14
N GLN A 332 -1.92 13.39 11.67
CA GLN A 332 -2.37 13.37 10.28
C GLN A 332 -3.87 13.65 10.24
N PRO A 333 -4.44 13.98 9.07
CA PRO A 333 -5.88 14.14 8.94
C PRO A 333 -6.58 12.82 9.31
N SER A 334 -7.73 12.92 9.97
CA SER A 334 -8.58 11.75 10.09
C SER A 334 -9.13 11.38 8.72
N PRO A 335 -9.27 10.08 8.41
CA PRO A 335 -10.01 9.68 7.22
C PRO A 335 -11.43 10.23 7.33
N ASP A 336 -11.99 10.67 6.19
CA ASP A 336 -13.33 11.28 6.16
C ASP A 336 -14.44 10.30 6.62
N ALA A 337 -14.13 9.00 6.73
CA ALA A 337 -15.03 7.95 7.22
C ALA A 337 -14.25 6.84 7.96
N ARG A 338 -14.95 6.00 8.74
CA ARG A 338 -14.35 4.82 9.39
C ARG A 338 -13.73 3.90 8.33
N PRO A 339 -12.64 3.16 8.59
CA PRO A 339 -11.97 2.33 7.59
C PRO A 339 -12.92 1.33 6.89
N ASN A 340 -13.96 0.88 7.58
CA ASN A 340 -14.96 -0.06 7.07
C ASN A 340 -16.28 0.59 6.60
N ALA A 341 -16.40 1.92 6.63
CA ALA A 341 -17.59 2.61 6.14
C ALA A 341 -17.67 2.54 4.60
N PRO A 342 -18.88 2.57 4.01
CA PRO A 342 -19.06 2.59 2.56
C PRO A 342 -18.20 3.66 1.87
N GLU A 343 -18.09 4.86 2.44
CA GLU A 343 -17.33 5.96 1.85
C GLU A 343 -15.82 5.66 1.76
N SER A 344 -15.28 4.93 2.75
CA SER A 344 -13.87 4.50 2.75
C SER A 344 -13.61 3.42 1.71
N LEU A 345 -14.52 2.45 1.57
CA LEU A 345 -14.41 1.41 0.54
C LEU A 345 -14.50 2.00 -0.87
N ARG A 346 -15.42 2.94 -1.08
CA ARG A 346 -15.53 3.67 -2.34
C ARG A 346 -14.26 4.45 -2.64
N ALA A 347 -13.71 5.16 -1.65
CA ALA A 347 -12.49 5.93 -1.83
C ALA A 347 -11.30 5.03 -2.22
N ALA A 348 -11.09 3.93 -1.48
CA ALA A 348 -10.04 2.97 -1.79
C ALA A 348 -10.20 2.37 -3.19
N ALA A 349 -11.44 2.06 -3.60
CA ALA A 349 -11.72 1.57 -4.94
C ALA A 349 -11.48 2.63 -6.03
N GLU A 350 -11.88 3.89 -5.80
CA GLU A 350 -11.61 5.01 -6.71
C GLU A 350 -10.10 5.25 -6.90
N ASP A 351 -9.32 5.16 -5.81
CA ASP A 351 -7.87 5.27 -5.86
C ASP A 351 -7.22 4.10 -6.62
N ALA A 352 -7.72 2.86 -6.42
CA ALA A 352 -7.28 1.70 -7.18
C ALA A 352 -7.61 1.81 -8.68
N VAL A 353 -8.79 2.35 -9.03
CA VAL A 353 -9.15 2.66 -10.43
C VAL A 353 -8.17 3.69 -11.01
N ALA A 354 -7.90 4.78 -10.29
CA ALA A 354 -6.97 5.81 -10.76
C ALA A 354 -5.56 5.24 -11.01
N TYR A 355 -5.10 4.35 -10.12
CA TYR A 355 -3.84 3.63 -10.28
C TYR A 355 -3.80 2.79 -11.56
N LEU A 356 -4.79 1.92 -11.76
CA LEU A 356 -4.85 1.05 -12.94
C LEU A 356 -4.94 1.84 -14.25
N LEU A 357 -5.71 2.95 -14.25
CA LEU A 357 -5.80 3.85 -15.40
C LEU A 357 -4.44 4.50 -15.74
N ALA A 358 -3.64 4.82 -14.73
CA ALA A 358 -2.31 5.40 -14.93
C ALA A 358 -1.28 4.38 -15.46
N LEU A 359 -1.55 3.08 -15.33
CA LEU A 359 -0.74 2.01 -15.92
C LEU A 359 -1.16 1.65 -17.35
N GLN A 360 -2.34 2.09 -17.80
CA GLN A 360 -2.83 1.74 -19.13
C GLN A 360 -2.03 2.47 -20.20
N GLN A 361 -1.56 1.72 -21.19
CA GLN A 361 -0.84 2.26 -22.34
C GLN A 361 -1.78 3.09 -23.23
N GLU A 362 -1.20 3.95 -24.08
CA GLU A 362 -1.95 4.86 -24.95
C GLU A 362 -2.93 4.13 -25.89
N ASP A 363 -2.59 2.93 -26.31
CA ASP A 363 -3.37 2.06 -27.19
C ASP A 363 -4.43 1.20 -26.47
N GLY A 364 -4.46 1.25 -25.13
CA GLY A 364 -5.49 0.64 -24.29
C GLY A 364 -5.11 -0.65 -23.55
N HIS A 365 -3.88 -1.16 -23.70
CA HIS A 365 -3.47 -2.41 -23.02
C HIS A 365 -2.68 -2.17 -21.72
N TRP A 366 -2.45 -3.25 -20.99
CA TRP A 366 -1.51 -3.32 -19.88
C TRP A 366 -0.48 -4.42 -20.11
N GLN A 367 0.66 -4.29 -19.45
CA GLN A 367 1.70 -5.32 -19.39
C GLN A 367 2.13 -5.55 -17.94
N ASP A 368 2.27 -6.80 -17.55
CA ASP A 368 2.81 -7.22 -16.25
C ASP A 368 3.24 -8.70 -16.32
N TYR A 369 3.83 -9.22 -15.25
CA TYR A 369 4.40 -10.57 -15.12
C TYR A 369 5.41 -10.87 -16.23
N GLU A 370 6.70 -10.72 -15.94
CA GLU A 370 7.75 -11.09 -16.89
C GLU A 370 8.09 -12.59 -16.77
N LEU A 371 7.62 -13.41 -17.73
CA LEU A 371 7.95 -14.82 -17.83
C LEU A 371 9.09 -15.05 -18.84
N PRO A 372 9.69 -16.26 -18.91
CA PRO A 372 10.65 -16.58 -19.97
C PRO A 372 10.10 -16.44 -21.41
N VAL A 373 8.77 -16.44 -21.55
CA VAL A 373 8.04 -16.21 -22.82
C VAL A 373 7.70 -14.73 -23.06
N GLY A 374 8.24 -13.82 -22.25
CA GLY A 374 7.96 -12.38 -22.25
C GLY A 374 6.89 -11.97 -21.24
N ALA A 375 6.59 -10.67 -21.21
CA ALA A 375 5.50 -10.10 -20.42
C ALA A 375 4.11 -10.61 -20.87
N SER A 376 3.16 -10.65 -19.95
CA SER A 376 1.74 -10.76 -20.31
C SER A 376 1.27 -9.46 -20.94
N ASP A 377 0.48 -9.54 -22.02
CA ASP A 377 -0.26 -8.39 -22.55
C ASP A 377 -1.76 -8.69 -22.64
N GLN A 378 -2.15 -9.80 -23.26
CA GLN A 378 -3.54 -10.17 -23.51
C GLN A 378 -4.26 -10.67 -22.26
N TRP A 379 -3.66 -11.62 -21.52
CA TRP A 379 -4.26 -12.14 -20.28
C TRP A 379 -4.46 -11.04 -19.24
N ILE A 380 -3.40 -10.29 -18.93
CA ILE A 380 -3.45 -9.21 -17.94
C ILE A 380 -4.43 -8.11 -18.36
N THR A 381 -4.47 -7.74 -19.64
CA THR A 381 -5.43 -6.75 -20.17
C THR A 381 -6.87 -7.23 -20.04
N GLY A 382 -7.15 -8.51 -20.32
CA GLY A 382 -8.46 -9.12 -20.12
C GLY A 382 -8.90 -9.09 -18.65
N TYR A 383 -8.00 -9.48 -17.74
CA TYR A 383 -8.30 -9.51 -16.30
C TYR A 383 -8.54 -8.11 -15.71
N LEU A 384 -7.66 -7.14 -16.01
CA LEU A 384 -7.80 -5.75 -15.56
C LEU A 384 -9.05 -5.10 -16.16
N GLY A 385 -9.29 -5.29 -17.46
CA GLY A 385 -10.46 -4.77 -18.14
C GLY A 385 -11.75 -5.29 -17.51
N MET A 386 -11.85 -6.59 -17.24
CA MET A 386 -13.01 -7.19 -16.55
C MET A 386 -13.22 -6.57 -15.17
N SER A 387 -12.14 -6.41 -14.41
CA SER A 387 -12.16 -5.86 -13.05
C SER A 387 -12.64 -4.40 -13.04
N LEU A 388 -12.17 -3.60 -14.01
CA LEU A 388 -12.59 -2.21 -14.19
C LEU A 388 -14.04 -2.10 -14.66
N ALA A 389 -14.50 -2.99 -15.55
CA ALA A 389 -15.91 -3.04 -15.96
C ALA A 389 -16.81 -3.36 -14.76
N GLU A 390 -16.46 -4.35 -13.94
CA GLU A 390 -17.19 -4.66 -12.71
C GLU A 390 -17.24 -3.47 -11.74
N ALA A 391 -16.09 -2.83 -11.50
CA ALA A 391 -16.03 -1.65 -10.64
C ALA A 391 -16.86 -0.49 -11.19
N ALA A 392 -16.86 -0.28 -12.52
CA ALA A 392 -17.65 0.75 -13.16
C ALA A 392 -19.14 0.56 -12.94
N ASP A 393 -19.63 -0.67 -13.06
CA ASP A 393 -21.05 -1.00 -12.87
C ASP A 393 -21.46 -0.84 -11.41
N ARG A 394 -20.65 -1.35 -10.47
CA ARG A 394 -20.95 -1.29 -9.03
C ARG A 394 -20.83 0.12 -8.45
N LEU A 395 -19.78 0.86 -8.80
CA LEU A 395 -19.47 2.17 -8.18
C LEU A 395 -19.96 3.36 -9.01
N HIS A 396 -20.48 3.11 -10.21
CA HIS A 396 -20.87 4.12 -11.20
C HIS A 396 -19.70 5.04 -11.59
N LEU A 397 -18.61 4.45 -12.09
CA LEU A 397 -17.37 5.14 -12.47
C LEU A 397 -17.17 5.14 -13.99
N PRO A 398 -17.57 6.20 -14.72
CA PRO A 398 -17.47 6.24 -16.19
C PRO A 398 -16.04 6.10 -16.73
N ALA A 399 -15.04 6.58 -15.98
CA ALA A 399 -13.64 6.46 -16.39
C ALA A 399 -13.14 5.01 -16.36
N ALA A 400 -13.59 4.21 -15.39
CA ALA A 400 -13.29 2.78 -15.34
C ALA A 400 -13.94 2.04 -16.52
N ARG A 401 -15.20 2.37 -16.85
CA ARG A 401 -15.90 1.84 -18.04
C ARG A 401 -15.13 2.16 -19.33
N ALA A 402 -14.74 3.42 -19.52
CA ALA A 402 -14.00 3.85 -20.71
C ALA A 402 -12.62 3.16 -20.84
N ALA A 403 -11.93 2.92 -19.72
CA ALA A 403 -10.66 2.18 -19.74
C ALA A 403 -10.87 0.71 -20.12
N ALA A 404 -11.92 0.07 -19.60
CA ALA A 404 -12.29 -1.31 -19.97
C ALA A 404 -12.70 -1.41 -21.46
N GLU A 405 -13.38 -0.41 -22.00
CA GLU A 405 -13.72 -0.34 -23.43
C GLU A 405 -12.48 -0.26 -24.32
N ARG A 406 -11.49 0.59 -23.97
CA ARG A 406 -10.21 0.65 -24.69
C ARG A 406 -9.46 -0.68 -24.65
N ALA A 407 -9.49 -1.36 -23.51
CA ALA A 407 -8.90 -2.69 -23.36
C ALA A 407 -9.55 -3.71 -24.31
N ALA A 408 -10.88 -3.72 -24.35
CA ALA A 408 -11.63 -4.57 -25.28
C ALA A 408 -11.37 -4.22 -26.75
N ASP A 409 -11.23 -2.94 -27.10
CA ASP A 409 -10.88 -2.50 -28.45
C ASP A 409 -9.51 -3.02 -28.86
N TRP A 410 -8.50 -2.89 -27.99
CA TRP A 410 -7.15 -3.42 -28.24
C TRP A 410 -7.16 -4.94 -28.37
N LEU A 411 -7.79 -5.65 -27.43
CA LEU A 411 -7.87 -7.13 -27.44
C LEU A 411 -8.53 -7.67 -28.72
N CYS A 412 -9.54 -6.98 -29.25
CA CYS A 412 -10.20 -7.38 -30.48
C CYS A 412 -9.41 -7.00 -31.75
N ARG A 413 -8.67 -5.88 -31.71
CA ARG A 413 -7.93 -5.35 -32.87
C ARG A 413 -6.57 -6.02 -33.06
N ASP A 414 -5.81 -6.19 -31.98
CA ASP A 414 -4.40 -6.58 -32.00
C ASP A 414 -4.16 -8.07 -31.74
N ARG A 415 -5.24 -8.88 -31.74
CA ARG A 415 -5.16 -10.33 -31.62
C ARG A 415 -4.51 -10.96 -32.89
N PRO A 416 -3.41 -11.74 -32.76
CA PRO A 416 -2.79 -12.43 -33.89
C PRO A 416 -3.45 -13.80 -34.21
N TYR A 417 -4.35 -14.28 -33.36
CA TYR A 417 -4.99 -15.60 -33.46
C TYR A 417 -6.33 -15.55 -34.19
N ALA A 418 -6.66 -16.64 -34.89
CA ALA A 418 -7.95 -16.80 -35.55
C ALA A 418 -9.13 -16.88 -34.54
N ALA A 419 -8.88 -17.47 -33.37
CA ALA A 419 -9.82 -17.56 -32.26
C ALA A 419 -9.06 -17.62 -30.93
N GLY A 420 -9.70 -17.14 -29.86
CA GLY A 420 -9.17 -17.13 -28.50
C GLY A 420 -8.06 -16.10 -28.27
N TRP A 421 -7.65 -15.95 -27.02
CA TRP A 421 -6.56 -15.07 -26.59
C TRP A 421 -5.53 -15.86 -25.81
N GLY A 422 -4.30 -15.36 -25.77
CA GLY A 422 -3.18 -16.00 -25.10
C GLY A 422 -2.65 -15.20 -23.93
N TYR A 423 -1.62 -15.72 -23.27
CA TYR A 423 -0.83 -14.97 -22.30
C TYR A 423 -0.23 -13.70 -22.92
N ASN A 424 0.35 -13.85 -24.11
CA ASN A 424 0.72 -12.75 -25.00
C ASN A 424 0.57 -13.10 -26.49
N ALA A 425 1.03 -12.24 -27.40
CA ALA A 425 0.95 -12.45 -28.84
C ALA A 425 1.80 -13.64 -29.39
N SER A 426 2.71 -14.19 -28.60
CA SER A 426 3.66 -15.24 -29.02
C SER A 426 3.41 -16.63 -28.44
N THR A 427 2.61 -16.74 -27.37
CA THR A 427 2.38 -18.01 -26.65
C THR A 427 1.34 -18.93 -27.29
N GLY A 428 0.56 -18.42 -28.26
CA GLY A 428 -0.65 -19.08 -28.72
C GLY A 428 -1.85 -18.78 -27.80
N PRO A 429 -3.09 -19.07 -28.26
CA PRO A 429 -4.28 -18.89 -27.46
C PRO A 429 -4.42 -19.99 -26.39
N ASP A 430 -4.94 -19.62 -25.23
CA ASP A 430 -5.17 -20.49 -24.07
C ASP A 430 -6.56 -20.24 -23.44
N SER A 431 -7.03 -21.19 -22.63
CA SER A 431 -8.37 -21.13 -22.05
C SER A 431 -8.53 -20.04 -21.00
N ASP A 432 -7.48 -19.71 -20.24
CA ASP A 432 -7.57 -18.75 -19.13
C ASP A 432 -7.70 -17.33 -19.67
N SER A 433 -6.77 -16.93 -20.54
CA SER A 433 -6.79 -15.65 -21.26
C SER A 433 -8.08 -15.47 -22.04
N THR A 434 -8.52 -16.51 -22.75
CA THR A 434 -9.79 -16.47 -23.49
C THR A 434 -11.00 -16.27 -22.57
N ALA A 435 -11.05 -16.95 -21.42
CA ALA A 435 -12.15 -16.79 -20.46
C ALA A 435 -12.21 -15.37 -19.88
N MET A 436 -11.06 -14.78 -19.55
CA MET A 436 -11.00 -13.40 -19.05
C MET A 436 -11.52 -12.40 -20.08
N VAL A 437 -11.09 -12.51 -21.35
CA VAL A 437 -11.52 -11.61 -22.42
C VAL A 437 -13.00 -11.78 -22.74
N LEU A 438 -13.50 -13.01 -22.85
CA LEU A 438 -14.93 -13.24 -23.09
C LEU A 438 -15.80 -12.68 -21.95
N THR A 439 -15.33 -12.79 -20.70
CA THR A 439 -16.04 -12.22 -19.55
C THR A 439 -16.04 -10.69 -19.57
N LEU A 440 -14.93 -10.06 -19.97
CA LEU A 440 -14.87 -8.62 -20.21
C LEU A 440 -15.87 -8.19 -21.29
N LEU A 441 -15.86 -8.86 -22.45
CA LEU A 441 -16.77 -8.53 -23.55
C LEU A 441 -18.24 -8.65 -23.13
N HIS A 442 -18.58 -9.70 -22.37
CA HIS A 442 -19.93 -9.88 -21.84
C HIS A 442 -20.34 -8.73 -20.92
N ARG A 443 -19.47 -8.30 -19.99
CA ARG A 443 -19.75 -7.17 -19.08
C ARG A 443 -19.90 -5.82 -19.79
N LEU A 444 -19.25 -5.66 -20.94
CA LEU A 444 -19.37 -4.46 -21.76
C LEU A 444 -20.52 -4.52 -22.78
N ASP A 445 -21.36 -5.57 -22.72
CA ASP A 445 -22.43 -5.83 -23.70
C ASP A 445 -21.91 -5.89 -25.15
N ARG A 446 -20.68 -6.39 -25.33
CA ARG A 446 -20.05 -6.54 -26.64
C ARG A 446 -20.29 -7.94 -27.21
N PRO A 447 -20.40 -8.08 -28.54
CA PRO A 447 -20.57 -9.37 -29.16
C PRO A 447 -19.31 -10.23 -29.00
N CYS A 448 -19.49 -11.48 -28.60
CA CYS A 448 -18.44 -12.51 -28.64
C CYS A 448 -18.57 -13.32 -29.93
N ALA A 449 -17.45 -13.56 -30.64
CA ALA A 449 -17.48 -14.37 -31.84
C ALA A 449 -17.72 -15.85 -31.50
N GLU A 450 -18.48 -16.55 -32.36
CA GLU A 450 -18.76 -17.98 -32.19
C GLU A 450 -17.46 -18.81 -32.17
N ALA A 451 -16.46 -18.42 -32.96
CA ALA A 451 -15.15 -19.07 -32.98
C ALA A 451 -14.44 -19.02 -31.62
N ASP A 452 -14.58 -17.93 -30.85
CA ASP A 452 -13.90 -17.76 -29.56
C ASP A 452 -14.56 -18.58 -28.46
N THR A 453 -15.90 -18.57 -28.43
CA THR A 453 -16.65 -19.44 -27.52
C THR A 453 -16.52 -20.91 -27.89
N GLY A 454 -16.42 -21.23 -29.18
CA GLY A 454 -16.13 -22.56 -29.70
C GLY A 454 -14.73 -23.05 -29.33
N PHE A 455 -13.72 -22.16 -29.37
CA PHE A 455 -12.37 -22.45 -28.90
C PHE A 455 -12.40 -22.89 -27.43
N LEU A 456 -13.02 -22.10 -26.56
CA LEU A 456 -13.12 -22.42 -25.12
C LEU A 456 -13.92 -23.72 -24.88
N ALA A 457 -15.02 -23.92 -25.60
CA ALA A 457 -15.82 -25.13 -25.48
C ALA A 457 -15.06 -26.39 -25.91
N ALA A 458 -14.20 -26.30 -26.93
CA ALA A 458 -13.40 -27.42 -27.40
C ALA A 458 -12.34 -27.88 -26.38
N ARG A 459 -11.85 -26.98 -25.52
CA ARG A 459 -10.90 -27.29 -24.44
C ARG A 459 -11.54 -27.91 -23.20
N TRP A 460 -12.87 -27.98 -23.16
CA TRP A 460 -13.61 -28.67 -22.12
C TRP A 460 -14.49 -29.77 -22.73
N PRO A 461 -13.95 -30.99 -22.89
CA PRO A 461 -14.73 -32.12 -23.38
C PRO A 461 -15.96 -32.39 -22.51
N GLU A 462 -17.07 -32.81 -23.14
CA GLU A 462 -18.27 -33.19 -22.41
C GLU A 462 -17.98 -34.33 -21.43
N GLY A 463 -18.42 -34.17 -20.17
CA GLY A 463 -18.16 -35.13 -19.11
C GLY A 463 -16.81 -34.96 -18.37
N ALA A 464 -15.89 -34.11 -18.83
CA ALA A 464 -14.68 -33.78 -18.08
C ALA A 464 -15.01 -32.92 -16.84
N SER A 465 -14.22 -33.06 -15.77
CA SER A 465 -14.40 -32.34 -14.51
C SER A 465 -13.90 -30.88 -14.54
N GLY A 466 -13.26 -30.46 -15.63
CA GLY A 466 -12.81 -29.08 -15.82
C GLY A 466 -12.21 -28.85 -17.21
N ILE A 467 -11.66 -27.66 -17.41
CA ILE A 467 -11.07 -27.21 -18.68
C ILE A 467 -9.54 -27.25 -18.62
N SER A 468 -8.90 -27.64 -19.71
CA SER A 468 -7.44 -27.53 -19.83
C SER A 468 -7.01 -26.10 -20.17
N THR A 469 -5.91 -25.63 -19.60
CA THR A 469 -5.34 -24.31 -19.94
C THR A 469 -4.79 -24.34 -21.38
N TYR A 470 -3.95 -25.35 -21.67
CA TYR A 470 -3.29 -25.53 -22.96
C TYR A 470 -3.75 -26.82 -23.67
N ASP A 471 -3.31 -27.00 -24.93
CA ASP A 471 -3.48 -28.24 -25.68
C ASP A 471 -2.24 -29.11 -25.47
N GLY A 472 -2.39 -30.42 -25.56
CA GLY A 472 -1.26 -31.34 -25.48
C GLY A 472 -1.58 -32.60 -24.68
N SER A 473 -0.53 -33.25 -24.20
CA SER A 473 -0.61 -34.47 -23.39
C SER A 473 0.13 -34.37 -22.06
N ASP A 474 0.68 -33.21 -21.75
CA ASP A 474 1.42 -32.94 -20.52
C ASP A 474 0.48 -32.49 -19.39
N ALA A 475 1.03 -32.13 -18.24
CA ALA A 475 0.25 -31.66 -17.10
C ALA A 475 -0.42 -30.30 -17.38
N TRP A 476 0.18 -29.43 -18.19
CA TRP A 476 -0.40 -28.13 -18.55
C TRP A 476 -1.67 -28.27 -19.40
N ALA A 477 -1.80 -29.39 -20.13
CA ALA A 477 -2.99 -29.79 -20.86
C ALA A 477 -4.04 -30.53 -20.01
N GLN A 478 -3.83 -30.70 -18.71
CA GLN A 478 -4.84 -31.24 -17.79
C GLN A 478 -5.77 -30.13 -17.29
N ALA A 479 -6.89 -30.54 -16.72
CA ALA A 479 -7.87 -29.61 -16.18
C ALA A 479 -7.36 -28.97 -14.88
N HIS A 480 -7.36 -27.64 -14.82
CA HIS A 480 -6.94 -26.89 -13.64
C HIS A 480 -8.10 -26.10 -13.05
N TRP A 481 -8.29 -26.22 -11.73
CA TRP A 481 -9.45 -25.64 -11.08
C TRP A 481 -9.38 -24.12 -10.96
N ASP A 482 -8.19 -23.53 -10.90
CA ASP A 482 -8.00 -22.08 -10.88
C ASP A 482 -8.25 -21.39 -12.25
N VAL A 483 -8.58 -22.14 -13.29
CA VAL A 483 -9.05 -21.63 -14.61
C VAL A 483 -10.52 -21.97 -14.87
N THR A 484 -10.97 -23.13 -14.37
CA THR A 484 -12.26 -23.74 -14.71
C THR A 484 -13.50 -22.87 -14.39
N PRO A 485 -13.63 -22.21 -13.22
CA PRO A 485 -14.81 -21.40 -12.88
C PRO A 485 -15.09 -20.27 -13.87
N TYR A 486 -14.08 -19.47 -14.23
CA TYR A 486 -14.32 -18.38 -15.18
C TYR A 486 -14.52 -18.87 -16.60
N ALA A 487 -13.81 -19.91 -17.01
CA ALA A 487 -14.09 -20.55 -18.30
C ALA A 487 -15.54 -21.05 -18.36
N TYR A 488 -16.04 -21.67 -17.28
CA TYR A 488 -17.44 -22.08 -17.19
C TYR A 488 -18.37 -20.89 -17.31
N ALA A 489 -18.14 -19.82 -16.54
CA ALA A 489 -19.00 -18.64 -16.56
C ALA A 489 -19.04 -17.94 -17.94
N ALA A 490 -17.92 -17.92 -18.66
CA ALA A 490 -17.77 -17.30 -19.98
C ALA A 490 -18.44 -18.08 -21.12
N LEU A 491 -18.76 -19.36 -20.91
CA LEU A 491 -19.45 -20.15 -21.94
C LEU A 491 -20.91 -19.71 -22.13
N PRO A 492 -21.45 -19.80 -23.36
CA PRO A 492 -22.87 -19.63 -23.61
C PRO A 492 -23.72 -20.62 -22.80
N ALA A 493 -24.96 -20.24 -22.46
CA ALA A 493 -25.83 -21.01 -21.58
C ALA A 493 -26.00 -22.49 -22.00
N ALA A 494 -26.12 -22.77 -23.30
CA ALA A 494 -26.22 -24.14 -23.82
C ALA A 494 -24.93 -24.96 -23.58
N ALA A 495 -23.75 -24.35 -23.81
CA ALA A 495 -22.47 -25.00 -23.59
C ALA A 495 -22.18 -25.24 -22.10
N ARG A 496 -22.63 -24.32 -21.22
CA ARG A 496 -22.61 -24.52 -19.76
C ARG A 496 -23.51 -25.67 -19.33
N ALA A 497 -24.75 -25.71 -19.82
CA ALA A 497 -25.69 -26.78 -19.48
C ALA A 497 -25.13 -28.17 -19.81
N ALA A 498 -24.47 -28.31 -20.97
CA ALA A 498 -23.81 -29.56 -21.36
C ALA A 498 -22.63 -29.97 -20.44
N ARG A 499 -22.05 -29.02 -19.70
CA ARG A 499 -20.88 -29.22 -18.81
C ARG A 499 -21.22 -29.15 -17.33
N ALA A 500 -22.47 -28.88 -16.96
CA ALA A 500 -22.89 -28.64 -15.58
C ALA A 500 -22.51 -29.80 -14.64
N ASP A 501 -22.72 -31.04 -15.06
CA ASP A 501 -22.37 -32.22 -14.24
C ASP A 501 -20.86 -32.40 -14.09
N GLY A 502 -20.09 -32.06 -15.14
CA GLY A 502 -18.63 -32.04 -15.08
C GLY A 502 -18.13 -30.98 -14.10
N PHE A 503 -18.67 -29.77 -14.19
CA PHE A 503 -18.34 -28.67 -13.29
C PHE A 503 -18.66 -29.02 -11.82
N ARG A 504 -19.83 -29.62 -11.53
CA ARG A 504 -20.17 -30.06 -10.16
C ARG A 504 -19.23 -31.13 -9.63
N ARG A 505 -18.79 -32.07 -10.47
CA ARG A 505 -17.77 -33.06 -10.07
C ARG A 505 -16.44 -32.40 -9.75
N GLY A 506 -15.94 -31.55 -10.65
CA GLY A 506 -14.69 -30.82 -10.40
C GLY A 506 -14.75 -29.94 -9.15
N LEU A 507 -15.91 -29.33 -8.87
CA LEU A 507 -16.14 -28.53 -7.67
C LEU A 507 -15.97 -29.37 -6.41
N ALA A 508 -16.46 -30.61 -6.39
CA ALA A 508 -16.29 -31.52 -5.28
C ALA A 508 -14.85 -32.09 -5.21
N ASP A 509 -14.28 -32.50 -6.34
CA ASP A 509 -12.98 -33.17 -6.42
C ASP A 509 -11.80 -32.25 -6.05
N ASN A 510 -11.95 -30.95 -6.23
CA ASN A 510 -10.93 -29.95 -5.93
C ASN A 510 -11.12 -29.24 -4.58
N LEU A 511 -12.23 -29.48 -3.88
CA LEU A 511 -12.49 -28.93 -2.55
C LEU A 511 -11.60 -29.62 -1.50
N GLN A 512 -10.83 -28.83 -0.78
CA GLN A 512 -9.93 -29.29 0.28
C GLN A 512 -10.64 -29.32 1.64
N PRO A 513 -10.12 -30.08 2.63
CA PRO A 513 -10.72 -30.16 3.96
C PRO A 513 -10.82 -28.82 4.71
N ASP A 514 -9.96 -27.85 4.38
CA ASP A 514 -9.96 -26.51 4.97
C ASP A 514 -10.98 -25.56 4.31
N GLY A 515 -11.70 -26.03 3.29
CA GLY A 515 -12.71 -25.28 2.55
C GLY A 515 -12.18 -24.44 1.40
N THR A 516 -10.90 -24.58 1.05
CA THR A 516 -10.32 -23.94 -0.14
C THR A 516 -10.34 -24.87 -1.35
N TRP A 517 -10.19 -24.32 -2.55
CA TRP A 517 -10.01 -25.11 -3.77
C TRP A 517 -8.55 -25.13 -4.22
N ARG A 518 -8.11 -26.29 -4.72
CA ARG A 518 -6.75 -26.49 -5.22
C ARG A 518 -6.35 -25.42 -6.24
N ALA A 519 -5.11 -24.95 -6.13
CA ALA A 519 -4.48 -24.06 -7.09
C ALA A 519 -3.30 -24.77 -7.77
N TYR A 520 -3.24 -24.67 -9.09
CA TYR A 520 -2.15 -25.17 -9.92
C TYR A 520 -1.17 -24.05 -10.26
N TRP A 521 -1.68 -22.93 -10.78
CA TRP A 521 -0.92 -21.76 -11.24
C TRP A 521 -0.67 -20.70 -10.16
N TRP A 522 -1.17 -20.90 -8.94
CA TRP A 522 -1.06 -19.89 -7.87
C TRP A 522 -0.41 -20.46 -6.62
N ARG A 523 0.45 -19.66 -5.99
CA ARG A 523 1.11 -19.95 -4.70
C ARG A 523 0.16 -20.53 -3.68
N SER A 524 -0.98 -19.86 -3.51
CA SER A 524 -1.98 -20.13 -2.49
C SER A 524 -3.32 -20.51 -3.14
N PRO A 525 -4.13 -21.36 -2.48
CA PRO A 525 -5.45 -21.76 -2.99
C PRO A 525 -6.49 -20.62 -2.94
N LEU A 526 -6.16 -19.46 -2.35
CA LEU A 526 -7.10 -18.37 -2.11
C LEU A 526 -7.63 -17.74 -3.41
N TYR A 527 -6.79 -17.61 -4.44
CA TYR A 527 -7.24 -17.03 -5.72
C TYR A 527 -8.30 -17.91 -6.39
N GLY A 528 -8.00 -19.20 -6.58
CA GLY A 528 -8.95 -20.16 -7.16
C GLY A 528 -10.24 -20.30 -6.32
N THR A 529 -10.11 -20.18 -4.99
CA THR A 529 -11.26 -20.15 -4.07
C THR A 529 -12.13 -18.92 -4.29
N LEU A 530 -11.52 -17.72 -4.38
CA LEU A 530 -12.27 -16.48 -4.66
C LEU A 530 -13.03 -16.60 -5.98
N LEU A 531 -12.36 -17.03 -7.05
CA LEU A 531 -12.99 -17.18 -8.37
C LEU A 531 -14.18 -18.14 -8.33
N THR A 532 -13.99 -19.28 -7.65
CA THR A 532 -15.05 -20.29 -7.49
C THR A 532 -16.26 -19.67 -6.79
N ARG A 533 -16.04 -18.96 -5.68
CA ARG A 533 -17.12 -18.35 -4.90
C ARG A 533 -17.85 -17.26 -5.70
N GLU A 534 -17.14 -16.41 -6.43
CA GLU A 534 -17.76 -15.37 -7.25
C GLU A 534 -18.57 -15.93 -8.42
N VAL A 535 -18.10 -17.01 -9.06
CA VAL A 535 -18.84 -17.66 -10.15
C VAL A 535 -20.09 -18.33 -9.63
N LEU A 536 -20.02 -19.03 -8.49
CA LEU A 536 -21.20 -19.61 -7.85
C LEU A 536 -22.22 -18.53 -7.46
N ASP A 537 -21.76 -17.44 -6.85
CA ASP A 537 -22.58 -16.28 -6.49
C ASP A 537 -23.27 -15.66 -7.73
N ALA A 538 -22.51 -15.40 -8.79
CA ALA A 538 -23.04 -14.82 -10.04
C ALA A 538 -24.04 -15.74 -10.76
N LEU A 539 -23.90 -17.06 -10.60
CA LEU A 539 -24.83 -18.05 -11.17
C LEU A 539 -26.01 -18.38 -10.25
N GLY A 540 -26.01 -17.91 -9.00
CA GLY A 540 -26.99 -18.29 -7.98
C GLY A 540 -26.90 -19.76 -7.57
N GLU A 541 -25.75 -20.39 -7.75
CA GLU A 541 -25.49 -21.80 -7.41
C GLU A 541 -25.00 -21.90 -5.95
N PRO A 542 -25.56 -22.80 -5.13
CA PRO A 542 -25.13 -22.96 -3.75
C PRO A 542 -23.71 -23.55 -3.67
N PRO A 543 -22.93 -23.21 -2.62
CA PRO A 543 -21.69 -23.93 -2.33
C PRO A 543 -21.95 -25.42 -2.09
N PRO A 544 -20.93 -26.28 -2.26
CA PRO A 544 -21.03 -27.68 -1.84
C PRO A 544 -21.37 -27.82 -0.36
N GLU A 545 -22.17 -28.83 0.00
CA GLU A 545 -22.50 -29.14 1.40
C GLU A 545 -21.27 -29.45 2.26
N ALA A 546 -20.20 -29.94 1.63
CA ALA A 546 -18.93 -30.24 2.29
C ALA A 546 -18.12 -28.99 2.69
N LEU A 547 -18.52 -27.79 2.26
CA LEU A 547 -17.82 -26.55 2.61
C LEU A 547 -17.93 -26.29 4.13
N PRO A 548 -16.80 -26.12 4.85
CA PRO A 548 -16.83 -25.86 6.29
C PRO A 548 -17.61 -24.59 6.64
N ARG A 549 -18.28 -24.60 7.80
CA ARG A 549 -18.98 -23.40 8.30
C ARG A 549 -18.04 -22.23 8.61
N ARG A 550 -16.80 -22.53 8.99
CA ARG A 550 -15.74 -21.54 9.24
C ARG A 550 -14.53 -21.89 8.39
N LEU A 551 -13.97 -20.88 7.74
CA LEU A 551 -12.74 -20.99 6.97
C LEU A 551 -11.59 -20.41 7.77
N SER A 552 -10.44 -21.08 7.76
CA SER A 552 -9.19 -20.57 8.34
C SER A 552 -8.28 -20.14 7.20
N LEU A 553 -8.37 -18.87 6.81
CA LEU A 553 -7.64 -18.34 5.66
C LEU A 553 -6.35 -17.65 6.13
N GLY A 554 -5.21 -18.30 5.95
CA GLY A 554 -3.90 -17.66 6.12
C GLY A 554 -3.56 -16.83 4.89
N ALA A 555 -3.06 -15.60 5.07
CA ALA A 555 -2.65 -14.74 3.97
C ALA A 555 -1.18 -14.35 4.10
N GLU A 556 -0.37 -14.68 3.09
CA GLU A 556 1.05 -14.34 3.05
C GLU A 556 1.26 -13.04 2.29
N THR A 557 0.63 -12.90 1.12
CA THR A 557 0.79 -11.75 0.23
C THR A 557 -0.41 -10.80 0.30
N THR A 558 -0.30 -9.64 -0.35
CA THR A 558 -1.44 -8.70 -0.45
C THR A 558 -2.54 -9.27 -1.34
N LEU A 559 -2.18 -10.05 -2.36
CA LEU A 559 -3.13 -10.78 -3.18
C LEU A 559 -3.91 -11.79 -2.33
N ASP A 560 -3.21 -12.60 -1.52
CA ASP A 560 -3.86 -13.53 -0.60
C ASP A 560 -4.84 -12.82 0.34
N LEU A 561 -4.43 -11.68 0.91
CA LEU A 561 -5.28 -10.93 1.82
C LEU A 561 -6.53 -10.39 1.10
N ALA A 562 -6.40 -9.88 -0.13
CA ALA A 562 -7.54 -9.47 -0.94
C ALA A 562 -8.49 -10.65 -1.20
N CYS A 563 -7.95 -11.80 -1.61
CA CYS A 563 -8.71 -13.02 -1.84
C CYS A 563 -9.40 -13.51 -0.57
N ALA A 564 -8.70 -13.53 0.57
CA ALA A 564 -9.25 -13.95 1.85
C ALA A 564 -10.42 -13.06 2.29
N VAL A 565 -10.30 -11.74 2.13
CA VAL A 565 -11.39 -10.79 2.43
C VAL A 565 -12.60 -11.07 1.51
N GLY A 566 -12.38 -11.27 0.22
CA GLY A 566 -13.45 -11.59 -0.73
C GLY A 566 -14.14 -12.92 -0.44
N VAL A 567 -13.36 -13.97 -0.16
CA VAL A 567 -13.88 -15.28 0.23
C VAL A 567 -14.65 -15.19 1.53
N ALA A 568 -14.12 -14.53 2.55
CA ALA A 568 -14.79 -14.37 3.85
C ALA A 568 -16.13 -13.65 3.71
N HIS A 569 -16.20 -12.61 2.86
CA HIS A 569 -17.43 -11.90 2.52
C HIS A 569 -18.46 -12.82 1.84
N LEU A 570 -18.06 -13.52 0.77
CA LEU A 570 -18.94 -14.43 0.03
C LEU A 570 -19.31 -15.71 0.79
N HIS A 571 -18.57 -16.04 1.86
CA HIS A 571 -18.86 -17.17 2.74
C HIS A 571 -19.86 -16.80 3.85
N GLY A 572 -20.04 -15.51 4.14
CA GLY A 572 -20.83 -15.05 5.27
C GLY A 572 -20.11 -15.22 6.62
N THR A 573 -18.79 -14.97 6.64
CA THR A 573 -17.98 -15.00 7.87
C THR A 573 -18.45 -13.94 8.87
N GLU A 574 -18.21 -14.18 10.17
CA GLU A 574 -18.54 -13.23 11.24
C GLU A 574 -18.01 -11.82 10.94
N ALA A 575 -18.83 -10.81 11.24
CA ALA A 575 -18.57 -9.42 10.85
C ALA A 575 -17.26 -8.86 11.43
N GLU A 576 -16.85 -9.32 12.62
CA GLU A 576 -15.62 -8.87 13.30
C GLU A 576 -14.36 -9.38 12.59
N ASP A 577 -14.32 -10.66 12.21
CA ASP A 577 -13.18 -11.27 11.51
C ASP A 577 -13.00 -10.63 10.11
N LEU A 578 -14.11 -10.41 9.40
CA LEU A 578 -14.10 -9.70 8.12
C LEU A 578 -13.63 -8.25 8.28
N ALA A 579 -14.06 -7.56 9.34
CA ALA A 579 -13.66 -6.19 9.62
C ALA A 579 -12.15 -6.07 9.88
N GLY A 580 -11.55 -7.03 10.58
CA GLY A 580 -10.11 -7.09 10.83
C GLY A 580 -9.30 -7.32 9.56
N ALA A 581 -9.68 -8.31 8.75
CA ALA A 581 -9.01 -8.63 7.49
C ALA A 581 -9.14 -7.49 6.46
N LEU A 582 -10.33 -6.88 6.35
CA LEU A 582 -10.57 -5.72 5.49
C LEU A 582 -9.73 -4.50 5.90
N ALA A 583 -9.66 -4.22 7.20
CA ALA A 583 -8.79 -3.16 7.69
C ALA A 583 -7.32 -3.45 7.37
N ALA A 584 -6.88 -4.71 7.48
CA ALA A 584 -5.53 -5.12 7.08
C ALA A 584 -5.30 -4.93 5.58
N LEU A 585 -6.27 -5.24 4.73
CA LEU A 585 -6.18 -5.02 3.29
C LEU A 585 -6.03 -3.52 3.00
N LEU A 586 -6.93 -2.69 3.51
CA LEU A 586 -6.91 -1.23 3.30
C LEU A 586 -5.61 -0.59 3.79
N ARG A 587 -4.99 -1.13 4.85
CA ARG A 587 -3.65 -0.71 5.31
C ARG A 587 -2.54 -0.94 4.30
N ARG A 588 -2.70 -1.91 3.41
CA ARG A 588 -1.71 -2.23 2.38
C ARG A 588 -1.91 -1.41 1.11
N GLN A 589 -2.96 -0.59 1.00
CA GLN A 589 -3.10 0.32 -0.14
C GLN A 589 -1.98 1.38 -0.10
N LEU A 590 -1.29 1.52 -1.21
CA LEU A 590 -0.18 2.44 -1.36
C LEU A 590 -0.65 3.88 -1.57
N PRO A 591 0.22 4.87 -1.30
CA PRO A 591 -0.07 6.27 -1.54
C PRO A 591 -0.37 6.65 -2.98
N ASP A 592 -0.19 5.79 -3.98
CA ASP A 592 -0.59 5.98 -5.39
C ASP A 592 -1.95 5.33 -5.71
N GLY A 593 -2.54 4.61 -4.75
CA GLY A 593 -3.82 3.90 -4.88
C GLY A 593 -3.67 2.42 -5.26
N GLY A 594 -2.47 1.98 -5.63
CA GLY A 594 -2.19 0.58 -5.92
C GLY A 594 -2.11 -0.28 -4.66
N PHE A 595 -2.08 -1.59 -4.85
CA PHE A 595 -1.77 -2.58 -3.82
C PHE A 595 -0.46 -3.27 -4.20
N PRO A 596 0.48 -3.48 -3.27
CA PRO A 596 1.77 -4.10 -3.58
C PRO A 596 1.59 -5.50 -4.15
N GLY A 597 2.17 -5.75 -5.32
CA GLY A 597 2.21 -7.07 -5.92
C GLY A 597 3.16 -8.02 -5.20
N GLY A 598 3.01 -9.31 -5.48
CA GLY A 598 3.79 -10.39 -4.89
C GLY A 598 4.16 -11.46 -5.92
N ALA A 599 5.08 -12.35 -5.51
CA ALA A 599 5.47 -13.51 -6.31
C ALA A 599 4.44 -14.63 -6.17
N ASP A 600 3.22 -14.41 -6.69
CA ASP A 600 2.06 -15.27 -6.47
C ASP A 600 1.76 -16.22 -7.64
N LEU A 601 2.10 -15.82 -8.87
CA LEU A 601 1.94 -16.66 -10.05
C LEU A 601 3.02 -17.75 -10.07
N ARG A 602 2.60 -19.01 -10.14
CA ARG A 602 3.47 -20.20 -10.15
C ARG A 602 3.44 -20.85 -11.54
N VAL A 603 4.61 -21.02 -12.13
CA VAL A 603 4.79 -21.79 -13.37
C VAL A 603 5.53 -23.08 -13.04
N THR A 604 4.85 -24.20 -13.25
CA THR A 604 5.34 -25.56 -12.96
C THR A 604 6.14 -26.15 -14.12
N ASP A 605 6.88 -27.24 -13.89
CA ASP A 605 7.32 -28.11 -14.99
C ASP A 605 6.10 -28.80 -15.65
N GLN A 606 6.17 -29.03 -16.96
CA GLN A 606 5.11 -29.68 -17.73
C GLN A 606 4.79 -31.12 -17.27
N ALA A 607 5.67 -31.77 -16.51
CA ALA A 607 5.41 -33.09 -15.92
C ALA A 607 4.72 -33.02 -14.54
N CYS A 608 4.62 -31.84 -13.91
CA CYS A 608 4.07 -31.70 -12.56
C CYS A 608 2.54 -31.67 -12.58
N THR A 609 1.87 -32.70 -12.03
CA THR A 609 0.41 -32.81 -12.04
C THR A 609 -0.29 -32.37 -10.76
N ALA A 610 0.46 -32.17 -9.66
CA ALA A 610 -0.11 -31.89 -8.34
C ALA A 610 0.77 -30.95 -7.50
N PRO A 611 1.01 -29.70 -7.96
CA PRO A 611 1.88 -28.73 -7.26
C PRO A 611 1.32 -28.30 -5.89
N TRP A 612 0.07 -28.60 -5.55
CA TRP A 612 -0.50 -28.31 -4.24
C TRP A 612 -0.05 -29.30 -3.15
N ASP A 613 0.34 -30.53 -3.49
CA ASP A 613 0.79 -31.54 -2.52
C ASP A 613 2.28 -31.37 -2.18
N ALA A 614 3.06 -30.94 -3.18
CA ALA A 614 4.46 -30.56 -3.05
C ALA A 614 4.69 -29.31 -3.91
N PRO A 615 4.70 -28.10 -3.32
CA PRO A 615 4.90 -26.85 -4.03
C PRO A 615 6.16 -26.91 -4.92
N ASP A 616 5.93 -26.97 -6.22
CA ASP A 616 6.95 -27.07 -7.25
C ASP A 616 6.67 -26.06 -8.37
N GLY A 617 7.72 -25.52 -8.98
CA GLY A 617 7.64 -24.46 -9.96
C GLY A 617 8.22 -23.12 -9.51
N GLN A 618 8.45 -22.25 -10.49
CA GLN A 618 8.99 -20.91 -10.29
C GLN A 618 7.86 -19.91 -10.02
N TYR A 619 8.08 -19.04 -9.04
CA TYR A 619 7.17 -17.94 -8.73
C TYR A 619 7.58 -16.66 -9.48
N PHE A 620 6.59 -15.99 -10.05
CA PHE A 620 6.75 -14.75 -10.80
C PHE A 620 5.96 -13.63 -10.14
N THR A 621 6.58 -12.45 -10.13
CA THR A 621 6.09 -11.27 -9.42
C THR A 621 5.12 -10.48 -10.28
N ASP A 622 4.02 -10.07 -9.67
CA ASP A 622 3.16 -8.96 -10.12
C ASP A 622 3.95 -7.65 -9.94
N ILE A 623 4.76 -7.27 -10.93
CA ILE A 623 5.81 -6.24 -10.79
C ILE A 623 5.17 -4.88 -10.53
N ALA A 624 4.13 -4.55 -11.27
CA ALA A 624 3.40 -3.29 -11.09
C ALA A 624 2.24 -3.43 -10.09
N GLY A 625 2.09 -4.57 -9.39
CA GLY A 625 0.94 -4.77 -8.50
C GLY A 625 -0.41 -4.67 -9.21
N SER A 626 -0.43 -4.81 -10.53
CA SER A 626 -1.59 -4.48 -11.37
C SER A 626 -2.69 -5.53 -11.20
N PHE A 627 -2.31 -6.80 -11.12
CA PHE A 627 -3.21 -7.91 -10.86
C PHE A 627 -3.75 -7.89 -9.43
N THR A 628 -2.87 -7.63 -8.46
CA THR A 628 -3.22 -7.52 -7.04
C THR A 628 -4.18 -6.36 -6.80
N THR A 629 -3.92 -5.20 -7.41
CA THR A 629 -4.79 -4.03 -7.34
C THR A 629 -6.15 -4.30 -7.97
N ALA A 630 -6.19 -4.95 -9.14
CA ALA A 630 -7.45 -5.32 -9.80
C ALA A 630 -8.28 -6.31 -8.97
N THR A 631 -7.62 -7.27 -8.31
CA THR A 631 -8.27 -8.22 -7.38
C THR A 631 -8.85 -7.50 -6.16
N ALA A 632 -8.07 -6.63 -5.51
CA ALA A 632 -8.53 -5.84 -4.38
C ALA A 632 -9.69 -4.90 -4.77
N LEU A 633 -9.62 -4.25 -5.93
CA LEU A 633 -10.67 -3.39 -6.47
C LEU A 633 -12.01 -4.13 -6.57
N ARG A 634 -12.03 -5.34 -7.12
CA ARG A 634 -13.25 -6.14 -7.23
C ARG A 634 -13.86 -6.47 -5.88
N VAL A 635 -13.02 -6.86 -4.92
CA VAL A 635 -13.45 -7.17 -3.56
C VAL A 635 -14.03 -5.93 -2.87
N LEU A 636 -13.37 -4.78 -2.99
CA LEU A 636 -13.83 -3.51 -2.42
C LEU A 636 -15.14 -3.03 -3.06
N ALA A 637 -15.27 -3.15 -4.39
CA ALA A 637 -16.49 -2.76 -5.11
C ALA A 637 -17.71 -3.60 -4.71
N ARG A 638 -17.52 -4.93 -4.50
CA ARG A 638 -18.55 -5.83 -3.98
C ARG A 638 -18.98 -5.44 -2.56
N LEU A 639 -18.02 -5.34 -1.65
CA LEU A 639 -18.28 -4.94 -0.26
C LEU A 639 -18.99 -3.58 -0.16
N TRP A 640 -18.60 -2.63 -1.01
CA TRP A 640 -19.25 -1.32 -1.05
C TRP A 640 -20.73 -1.44 -1.42
N GLN A 641 -21.05 -2.16 -2.50
CA GLN A 641 -22.43 -2.27 -2.99
C GLN A 641 -23.35 -2.89 -1.92
N ASP A 642 -22.90 -3.95 -1.27
CA ASP A 642 -23.70 -4.65 -0.26
C ASP A 642 -23.93 -3.77 0.98
N ARG A 643 -22.89 -3.05 1.43
CA ARG A 643 -23.01 -2.13 2.58
C ARG A 643 -23.82 -0.88 2.26
N ALA A 644 -23.68 -0.32 1.06
CA ALA A 644 -24.48 0.81 0.60
C ALA A 644 -25.97 0.43 0.48
N GLY A 645 -26.26 -0.78 -0.05
CA GLY A 645 -27.61 -1.33 -0.12
C GLY A 645 -28.24 -1.57 1.25
N ALA A 646 -27.47 -2.10 2.21
CA ALA A 646 -27.91 -2.27 3.60
C ALA A 646 -28.19 -0.93 4.29
N ALA A 647 -27.32 0.06 4.12
CA ALA A 647 -27.50 1.41 4.67
C ALA A 647 -28.74 2.11 4.11
N ALA A 648 -28.98 2.01 2.79
CA ALA A 648 -30.19 2.55 2.15
C ALA A 648 -31.46 1.88 2.69
N SER A 649 -31.42 0.56 2.92
CA SER A 649 -32.56 -0.20 3.45
C SER A 649 -32.86 0.14 4.92
N ALA A 650 -31.83 0.36 5.74
CA ALA A 650 -31.97 0.80 7.13
C ALA A 650 -32.50 2.23 7.26
N GLY A 651 -32.12 3.14 6.36
CA GLY A 651 -32.59 4.53 6.33
C GLY A 651 -34.02 4.72 5.84
N VAL A 652 -34.62 3.72 5.18
CA VAL A 652 -36.04 3.72 4.77
C VAL A 652 -36.95 3.12 5.86
N ALA A 653 -36.37 2.39 6.83
CA ALA A 653 -37.09 1.78 7.96
C ALA A 653 -37.13 2.66 9.23
N ALA A 654 -36.47 3.82 9.21
CA ALA A 654 -36.50 4.85 10.25
C ALA A 654 -37.34 6.05 9.79
#